data_AF-A0A8S1UJ38-F1
#
_entry.id   AF-A0A8S1UJ38-F1
#
_cell.length_a   1.000
_cell.length_b   1.000
_cell.length_c   1.000
_cell.angle_alpha   90.00
_cell.angle_beta   90.00
_cell.angle_gamma   90.00
#
_symmetry.space_group_name_H-M   'P 1'
#
loop_
_entity.id
_entity.type
_entity.pdbx_description
1 polymer ?
#
loop_
_entity_poly.entity_id
_entity_poly.type
_entity_poly.pdbx_seq_one_letter_code
_entity_poly.pdbx_strand_id
1 'polypeptide(L)'
;MSSNNQLFAKEYEVILWNCDEDPPKQIKSKFEITCSNSEEIIYSSEGAILRVDKIYAGFKEPEVLTNLEQIKNLQWIGQHDQNNLKIGTWKVLWKDEQLQNVGGEYSKFGNKQGQWKEIIQNYWSKAQVYEAGEYINNQRQGFWKYIYEDKDLGGGEYNEQGKRNGKWIDLSDGFWAYSQVVYKGEYVDGQKIGRWDILYQQRKGKNFELIGGGNYDEGGNGKKIGEWIELNEGFWDYSQVIYKGEYSNNNKIGKWDILSRKKGEQLFLSIGGGFYCQSGSLQIRRWVEPRDGFGYQQKIVYDGQYQNGKRVGWWDIINFGIYNKFEKIGGGLYDSARKVGKWIELSDQFKYNSQVIYEGEYRYEQKIGIWNIFYREKEQQQFRQIGGGTYDQTGQGIKIGFWVELSDKFINNSQVSYQGEYQNNKKVGRWNIYSRNTDCQSEKIGDIFYNFDGKPLVGMCMQLNQFLNLSYIASVGKFVDGKKVGKWDIIYRSLHYEPFQKIGGGEYHTTNSGIKIGKWIELSGYFSQNIQVTYDGEYQNGKKVGLWKVYNQKKLSGCLNYDLEGRVIYKSGHPSNIINIGEIAQGQKVGRWDILSRCSSDQKYLLIGGGQYEEGNYGMKIGEWIELGEMFTKYTQVTYHGEYLNGKKVGKWQIFFQFKGIKIKKLIGGGQYEVENCGLKIGNWIEISDTFNQYSKLTYNGQYVNGLKVGLWKEYNGKKLRGCLNYDLGGNVIYKSGYPSNVMEIGEFINGKKVGRWDILRRNSNKKPYQLIGGGSYDEANQGNKIGMWIQITEQVNDNIIAIQKGEYNNDKKVGQWITTNQYSGFCECINYDSLDTHYIISEKNNNFIYNGVFNNGKKVGRWNQFYWNYSELKLIGGGSYQMCGDEIKIGMWIEFRVLSSGEFVTDQGQYEYGKKVGLWQILYKDEQIGGGQYDERGIEKIGNWIEVNEGYYQYFQVVDIGEYQSGKKVGKWEIYLRKVQNQKFQLIGGGVYDFDSSMKTGQWIEVDENFKIDSQFIQKGQYQNNQKIGRWDILFRNKDDIYFEKFGGGMLDECGDGSKQGKWIEIDLQFGNDIFYFLGEYKNSVKVGLWNTYCYDKEKKQNRIITLGVYDYNQSGIKIGKWIELKKDIFGYSQSLSGEYKNDKKVGIWEVKGFNNPEIRFEISFDI
;
A
#
# COMPACT_ATOMS: atom_id res chain seq x y z
N MET A 1 49.07 -24.78 -19.79
CA MET A 1 48.87 -25.76 -18.70
C MET A 1 47.43 -25.64 -18.23
N SER A 2 46.50 -26.41 -18.80
CA SER A 2 45.12 -26.48 -18.34
C SER A 2 44.93 -27.83 -17.65
N SER A 3 45.08 -27.86 -16.33
CA SER A 3 44.72 -29.03 -15.54
C SER A 3 43.20 -29.08 -15.38
N ASN A 4 42.61 -30.21 -15.81
CA ASN A 4 41.21 -30.58 -15.60
C ASN A 4 40.87 -30.67 -14.10
N ASN A 5 40.59 -29.52 -13.48
CA ASN A 5 40.26 -29.40 -12.05
C ASN A 5 38.76 -29.12 -11.78
N GLN A 6 37.88 -29.46 -12.72
CA GLN A 6 36.43 -29.34 -12.55
C GLN A 6 35.82 -30.73 -12.42
N LEU A 7 35.12 -30.98 -11.30
CA LEU A 7 34.37 -32.23 -11.07
C LEU A 7 33.08 -32.24 -11.89
N PHE A 8 32.39 -31.10 -11.98
CA PHE A 8 31.32 -30.87 -12.95
C PHE A 8 31.07 -29.38 -13.15
N ALA A 9 30.50 -29.03 -14.31
CA ALA A 9 29.98 -27.72 -14.64
C ALA A 9 28.62 -27.91 -15.30
N LYS A 10 27.60 -27.18 -14.83
CA LYS A 10 26.27 -27.18 -15.46
C LYS A 10 25.74 -25.77 -15.56
N GLU A 11 25.32 -25.42 -16.76
CA GLU A 11 24.67 -24.15 -17.07
C GLU A 11 23.18 -24.26 -16.77
N TYR A 12 22.64 -23.25 -16.10
CA TYR A 12 21.22 -23.12 -15.80
C TYR A 12 20.70 -21.81 -16.38
N GLU A 13 19.59 -21.88 -17.09
CA GLU A 13 18.83 -20.69 -17.50
C GLU A 13 17.84 -20.35 -16.38
N VAL A 14 17.89 -19.11 -15.91
CA VAL A 14 17.03 -18.64 -14.81
C VAL A 14 16.37 -17.31 -15.13
N ILE A 15 15.22 -17.10 -14.51
CA ILE A 15 14.47 -15.86 -14.60
C ILE A 15 14.91 -14.96 -13.46
N LEU A 16 15.60 -13.89 -13.80
CA LEU A 16 16.05 -12.87 -12.87
C LEU A 16 15.05 -11.74 -12.79
N TRP A 17 14.63 -11.36 -11.60
CA TRP A 17 13.97 -10.08 -11.41
C TRP A 17 15.02 -8.99 -11.37
N ASN A 18 15.02 -8.09 -12.35
CA ASN A 18 15.80 -6.86 -12.30
C ASN A 18 15.11 -5.87 -11.38
N CYS A 19 15.52 -5.92 -10.11
CA CYS A 19 14.97 -5.15 -9.00
C CYS A 19 15.21 -3.63 -9.14
N ASP A 20 16.22 -3.26 -9.91
CA ASP A 20 16.67 -1.87 -10.12
C ASP A 20 15.77 -1.13 -11.12
N GLU A 21 15.00 -1.87 -11.92
CA GLU A 21 13.94 -1.32 -12.75
C GLU A 21 12.64 -1.15 -11.92
N ASP A 22 11.89 -0.09 -12.23
CA ASP A 22 10.56 0.16 -11.68
C ASP A 22 9.56 0.31 -12.86
N PRO A 23 8.75 -0.73 -13.15
CA PRO A 23 8.60 -1.96 -12.37
C PRO A 23 9.79 -2.94 -12.54
N PRO A 24 9.94 -3.90 -11.62
CA PRO A 24 10.90 -4.99 -11.75
C PRO A 24 10.63 -5.76 -13.04
N LYS A 25 11.69 -6.05 -13.81
CA LYS A 25 11.58 -6.75 -15.09
C LYS A 25 12.16 -8.16 -14.97
N GLN A 26 11.48 -9.16 -15.53
CA GLN A 26 12.07 -10.48 -15.70
C GLN A 26 13.13 -10.44 -16.81
N ILE A 27 14.34 -10.90 -16.50
CA ILE A 27 15.45 -11.04 -17.44
C ILE A 27 15.86 -12.51 -17.41
N LYS A 28 15.87 -13.16 -18.57
CA LYS A 28 16.46 -14.48 -18.70
C LYS A 28 17.98 -14.32 -18.67
N SER A 29 18.62 -15.00 -17.73
CA SER A 29 20.08 -15.02 -17.61
C SER A 29 20.55 -16.45 -17.44
N LYS A 30 21.82 -16.68 -17.74
CA LYS A 30 22.46 -17.97 -17.57
C LYS A 30 23.51 -17.86 -16.49
N PHE A 31 23.49 -18.77 -15.54
CA PHE A 31 24.59 -18.96 -14.61
C PHE A 31 25.15 -20.36 -14.71
N GLU A 32 26.41 -20.48 -14.35
CA GLU A 32 27.14 -21.74 -14.27
C GLU A 32 27.28 -22.12 -12.80
N ILE A 33 26.92 -23.35 -12.45
CA ILE A 33 27.31 -23.95 -11.17
C ILE A 33 28.48 -24.88 -11.46
N THR A 34 29.63 -24.60 -10.84
CA THR A 34 30.82 -25.44 -10.95
C THR A 34 31.20 -26.00 -9.58
N CYS A 35 31.61 -27.26 -9.55
CA CYS A 35 32.21 -27.87 -8.37
C CYS A 35 33.73 -27.94 -8.56
N SER A 36 34.48 -27.26 -7.69
CA SER A 36 35.92 -27.30 -7.69
C SER A 36 36.45 -28.56 -6.99
N ASN A 37 37.71 -28.91 -7.28
CA ASN A 37 38.44 -29.92 -6.52
C ASN A 37 38.71 -29.53 -5.06
N SER A 38 38.53 -28.25 -4.69
CA SER A 38 38.61 -27.75 -3.31
C SER A 38 37.33 -28.00 -2.52
N GLU A 39 36.40 -28.82 -3.04
CA GLU A 39 35.09 -29.07 -2.45
C GLU A 39 34.27 -27.77 -2.31
N GLU A 40 34.31 -26.89 -3.31
CA GLU A 40 33.52 -25.67 -3.34
C GLU A 40 32.52 -25.68 -4.50
N ILE A 41 31.29 -25.24 -4.24
CA ILE A 41 30.27 -24.96 -5.24
C ILE A 41 30.35 -23.48 -5.57
N ILE A 42 30.72 -23.16 -6.80
CA ILE A 42 30.87 -21.80 -7.29
C ILE A 42 29.70 -21.51 -8.23
N TYR A 43 28.90 -20.49 -7.88
CA TYR A 43 27.88 -19.92 -8.74
C TYR A 43 28.51 -18.73 -9.46
N SER A 44 28.52 -18.74 -10.79
CA SER A 44 29.06 -17.64 -11.60
C SER A 44 28.10 -17.24 -12.71
N SER A 45 28.11 -15.96 -13.10
CA SER A 45 27.34 -15.44 -14.24
C SER A 45 28.27 -14.55 -15.05
N GLU A 46 28.39 -14.82 -16.35
CA GLU A 46 29.28 -14.07 -17.25
C GLU A 46 30.74 -13.98 -16.73
N GLY A 47 31.21 -15.04 -16.07
CA GLY A 47 32.55 -15.11 -15.48
C GLY A 47 32.71 -14.40 -14.12
N ALA A 48 31.70 -13.66 -13.66
CA ALA A 48 31.69 -13.08 -12.32
C ALA A 48 31.20 -14.10 -11.29
N ILE A 49 32.00 -14.36 -10.25
CA ILE A 49 31.59 -15.22 -9.13
C ILE A 49 30.52 -14.49 -8.31
N LEU A 50 29.37 -15.13 -8.15
CA LEU A 50 28.22 -14.62 -7.41
C LEU A 50 28.21 -15.14 -5.97
N ARG A 51 28.60 -16.41 -5.79
CA ARG A 51 28.60 -17.12 -4.50
C ARG A 51 29.56 -18.30 -4.55
N VAL A 52 30.17 -18.60 -3.40
CA VAL A 52 30.98 -19.80 -3.18
C VAL A 52 30.49 -20.48 -1.91
N ASP A 53 30.01 -21.71 -2.02
CA ASP A 53 29.65 -22.55 -0.88
C ASP A 53 30.69 -23.64 -0.67
N LYS A 54 31.00 -23.97 0.58
CA LYS A 54 31.81 -25.15 0.90
C LYS A 54 30.95 -26.39 0.97
N ILE A 55 31.39 -27.46 0.32
CA ILE A 55 30.85 -28.81 0.42
C ILE A 55 31.52 -29.46 1.61
N TYR A 56 30.73 -30.09 2.47
CA TYR A 56 31.24 -30.91 3.56
C TYR A 56 31.02 -32.37 3.16
N ALA A 57 32.10 -33.17 3.20
CA ALA A 57 32.26 -34.54 2.66
C ALA A 57 30.95 -35.34 2.42
N GLY A 58 30.74 -35.73 1.16
CA GLY A 58 29.55 -36.43 0.67
C GLY A 58 28.88 -35.62 -0.45
N PHE A 59 29.12 -36.00 -1.72
CA PHE A 59 28.60 -35.23 -2.86
C PHE A 59 27.07 -35.28 -2.87
N LYS A 60 26.44 -34.17 -2.47
CA LYS A 60 25.02 -33.91 -2.67
C LYS A 60 24.90 -32.89 -3.80
N GLU A 61 23.98 -33.12 -4.73
CA GLU A 61 23.75 -32.14 -5.80
C GLU A 61 23.46 -30.75 -5.19
N PRO A 62 24.08 -29.68 -5.72
CA PRO A 62 23.82 -28.31 -5.26
C PRO A 62 22.34 -27.97 -5.31
N GLU A 63 21.87 -27.21 -4.33
CA GLU A 63 20.57 -26.56 -4.39
C GLU A 63 20.57 -25.56 -5.55
N VAL A 64 19.71 -25.78 -6.55
CA VAL A 64 19.59 -24.88 -7.71
C VAL A 64 18.71 -23.70 -7.31
N LEU A 65 19.33 -22.64 -6.83
CA LEU A 65 18.66 -21.37 -6.56
C LEU A 65 18.34 -20.65 -7.88
N THR A 66 17.07 -20.35 -8.14
CA THR A 66 16.65 -19.71 -9.40
C THR A 66 16.60 -18.18 -9.32
N ASN A 67 16.77 -17.60 -8.12
CA ASN A 67 16.72 -16.16 -7.90
C ASN A 67 18.12 -15.59 -7.60
N LEU A 68 18.56 -14.59 -8.37
CA LEU A 68 19.90 -13.99 -8.20
C LEU A 68 20.11 -13.32 -6.83
N GLU A 69 19.09 -12.71 -6.25
CA GLU A 69 19.23 -12.15 -4.90
C GLU A 69 19.39 -13.26 -3.85
N GLN A 70 18.72 -14.40 -4.01
CA GLN A 70 18.96 -15.55 -3.14
C GLN A 70 20.38 -16.08 -3.31
N ILE A 71 20.84 -16.27 -4.56
CA ILE A 71 22.23 -16.70 -4.82
C ILE A 71 23.20 -15.77 -4.11
N LYS A 72 23.01 -14.45 -4.18
CA LYS A 72 23.95 -13.48 -3.57
C LYS A 72 23.85 -13.37 -2.05
N ASN A 73 22.64 -13.43 -1.50
CA ASN A 73 22.37 -12.93 -0.14
C ASN A 73 21.88 -14.00 0.84
N LEU A 74 21.45 -15.17 0.36
CA LEU A 74 20.91 -16.24 1.20
C LEU A 74 22.03 -17.08 1.80
N GLN A 75 22.09 -17.15 3.12
CA GLN A 75 22.95 -18.12 3.81
C GLN A 75 22.14 -18.88 4.86
N TRP A 76 22.41 -20.18 4.98
CA TRP A 76 21.83 -21.03 6.00
C TRP A 76 22.87 -21.29 7.08
N ILE A 77 22.55 -20.99 8.33
CA ILE A 77 23.43 -21.21 9.47
C ILE A 77 22.82 -22.25 10.42
N GLY A 78 23.63 -23.20 10.85
CA GLY A 78 23.22 -24.29 11.75
C GLY A 78 24.39 -25.19 12.11
N GLN A 79 24.10 -26.25 12.84
CA GLN A 79 25.11 -27.23 13.25
C GLN A 79 25.15 -28.40 12.27
N HIS A 80 26.34 -28.95 12.07
CA HIS A 80 26.54 -30.23 11.43
C HIS A 80 27.03 -31.24 12.46
N ASP A 81 26.68 -32.51 12.30
CA ASP A 81 27.23 -33.59 13.09
C ASP A 81 28.63 -34.02 12.59
N GLN A 82 29.19 -35.08 13.17
CA GLN A 82 30.49 -35.63 12.78
C GLN A 82 30.52 -36.21 11.35
N ASN A 83 29.36 -36.50 10.77
CA ASN A 83 29.19 -37.01 9.41
C ASN A 83 28.78 -35.89 8.42
N ASN A 84 28.91 -34.62 8.82
CA ASN A 84 28.46 -33.45 8.06
C ASN A 84 26.95 -33.42 7.76
N LEU A 85 26.12 -34.16 8.51
CA LEU A 85 24.67 -34.06 8.42
C LEU A 85 24.18 -32.83 9.17
N LYS A 86 23.25 -32.10 8.56
CA LYS A 86 22.59 -30.95 9.22
C LYS A 86 21.82 -31.45 10.45
N ILE A 87 22.05 -30.87 11.62
CA ILE A 87 21.36 -31.22 12.86
C ILE A 87 20.90 -29.97 13.62
N GLY A 88 19.89 -30.14 14.48
CA GLY A 88 19.41 -29.09 15.37
C GLY A 88 18.74 -27.93 14.64
N THR A 89 18.71 -26.76 15.27
CA THR A 89 18.04 -25.58 14.72
C THR A 89 18.88 -24.92 13.63
N TRP A 90 18.25 -24.66 12.49
CA TRP A 90 18.81 -23.92 11.37
C TRP A 90 18.10 -22.60 11.19
N LYS A 91 18.86 -21.55 10.87
CA LYS A 91 18.36 -20.19 10.69
C LYS A 91 18.82 -19.64 9.34
N VAL A 92 18.08 -18.65 8.85
CA VAL A 92 18.40 -17.96 7.59
C VAL A 92 19.05 -16.61 7.87
N LEU A 93 20.18 -16.35 7.22
CA LEU A 93 20.74 -15.01 7.04
C LEU A 93 20.36 -14.50 5.64
N TRP A 94 19.93 -13.24 5.57
CA TRP A 94 19.68 -12.51 4.33
C TRP A 94 20.45 -11.21 4.38
N LYS A 95 21.40 -11.02 3.45
CA LYS A 95 22.32 -9.85 3.46
C LYS A 95 23.05 -9.70 4.80
N ASP A 96 23.56 -10.82 5.31
CA ASP A 96 24.24 -10.93 6.61
C ASP A 96 23.35 -10.62 7.84
N GLU A 97 22.05 -10.38 7.65
CA GLU A 97 21.09 -10.16 8.74
C GLU A 97 20.27 -11.43 9.00
N GLN A 98 20.17 -11.85 10.27
CA GLN A 98 19.36 -13.01 10.63
C GLN A 98 17.87 -12.68 10.49
N LEU A 99 17.17 -13.41 9.61
CA LEU A 99 15.72 -13.28 9.49
C LEU A 99 15.03 -13.83 10.74
N GLN A 100 14.10 -13.06 11.31
CA GLN A 100 13.43 -13.44 12.55
C GLN A 100 12.46 -14.61 12.31
N ASN A 101 12.62 -15.65 13.12
CA ASN A 101 11.77 -16.85 13.11
C ASN A 101 11.74 -17.59 11.75
N VAL A 102 12.75 -17.41 10.89
CA VAL A 102 12.88 -18.14 9.62
C VAL A 102 13.91 -19.26 9.79
N GLY A 103 13.50 -20.48 9.46
CA GLY A 103 14.25 -21.71 9.66
C GLY A 103 13.39 -22.82 10.25
N GLY A 104 14.05 -23.82 10.84
CA GLY A 104 13.41 -24.97 11.47
C GLY A 104 14.43 -25.93 12.07
N GLU A 105 14.02 -27.16 12.36
CA GLU A 105 14.88 -28.15 13.01
C GLU A 105 15.18 -29.36 12.10
N TYR A 106 16.44 -29.76 12.10
CA TYR A 106 16.86 -31.05 11.55
C TYR A 106 16.99 -32.09 12.66
N SER A 107 16.47 -33.28 12.39
CA SER A 107 16.69 -34.49 13.19
C SER A 107 18.16 -34.87 13.25
N LYS A 108 18.50 -35.75 14.20
CA LYS A 108 19.82 -36.39 14.30
C LYS A 108 20.25 -37.20 13.06
N PHE A 109 19.36 -37.41 12.10
CA PHE A 109 19.62 -38.14 10.87
C PHE A 109 19.74 -37.23 9.64
N GLY A 110 19.79 -35.90 9.81
CA GLY A 110 19.88 -34.98 8.68
C GLY A 110 18.56 -34.68 7.99
N ASN A 111 17.43 -35.13 8.54
CA ASN A 111 16.09 -34.89 7.98
C ASN A 111 15.42 -33.68 8.62
N LYS A 112 14.82 -32.79 7.83
CA LYS A 112 13.92 -31.73 8.31
C LYS A 112 12.75 -32.35 9.08
N GLN A 113 12.45 -31.78 10.24
CA GLN A 113 11.35 -32.20 11.10
C GLN A 113 10.68 -30.99 11.80
N GLY A 114 9.44 -31.16 12.24
CA GLY A 114 8.70 -30.18 13.03
C GLY A 114 8.27 -28.96 12.22
N GLN A 115 8.05 -27.83 12.91
CA GLN A 115 7.59 -26.59 12.28
C GLN A 115 8.73 -25.86 11.57
N TRP A 116 8.47 -25.45 10.33
CA TRP A 116 9.40 -24.71 9.50
C TRP A 116 8.75 -23.42 8.99
N LYS A 117 9.57 -22.36 8.89
CA LYS A 117 9.26 -21.14 8.14
C LYS A 117 10.37 -20.91 7.13
N GLU A 118 10.05 -21.06 5.86
CA GLU A 118 10.99 -21.00 4.74
C GLU A 118 10.72 -19.76 3.89
N ILE A 119 11.74 -19.29 3.18
CA ILE A 119 11.54 -18.28 2.14
C ILE A 119 10.99 -18.96 0.87
N ILE A 120 10.09 -18.30 0.14
CA ILE A 120 9.61 -18.83 -1.15
C ILE A 120 10.74 -18.92 -2.19
N GLN A 121 10.56 -19.72 -3.23
CA GLN A 121 11.52 -19.84 -4.34
C GLN A 121 11.86 -18.48 -4.99
N ASN A 122 10.87 -17.59 -5.10
CA ASN A 122 11.06 -16.25 -5.65
C ASN A 122 11.25 -15.19 -4.56
N TYR A 123 11.92 -15.51 -3.45
CA TYR A 123 12.17 -14.53 -2.38
C TYR A 123 13.22 -13.51 -2.81
N TRP A 124 12.92 -12.24 -2.60
CA TRP A 124 13.81 -11.11 -2.84
C TRP A 124 13.41 -9.92 -1.98
N SER A 125 14.22 -8.88 -1.99
CA SER A 125 14.12 -7.74 -1.06
C SER A 125 12.76 -7.01 -1.09
N LYS A 126 11.98 -7.10 -2.18
CA LYS A 126 10.64 -6.46 -2.29
C LYS A 126 9.46 -7.42 -2.12
N ALA A 127 9.64 -8.74 -2.25
CA ALA A 127 8.57 -9.72 -2.03
C ALA A 127 8.49 -10.17 -0.58
N GLN A 128 9.61 -10.55 0.03
CA GLN A 128 9.68 -10.96 1.45
C GLN A 128 8.57 -11.92 1.91
N VAL A 129 8.22 -12.93 1.08
CA VAL A 129 7.17 -13.90 1.40
C VAL A 129 7.76 -15.19 1.96
N TYR A 130 7.10 -15.75 2.96
CA TYR A 130 7.49 -17.00 3.60
C TYR A 130 6.45 -18.08 3.38
N GLU A 131 6.88 -19.34 3.37
CA GLU A 131 6.02 -20.52 3.52
C GLU A 131 6.22 -21.08 4.93
N ALA A 132 5.16 -21.47 5.62
CA ALA A 132 5.27 -22.07 6.94
C ALA A 132 4.36 -23.30 7.08
N GLY A 133 4.88 -24.37 7.68
CA GLY A 133 4.17 -25.62 7.90
C GLY A 133 5.06 -26.67 8.56
N GLU A 134 4.63 -27.94 8.52
CA GLU A 134 5.34 -29.04 9.18
C GLU A 134 6.13 -29.91 8.19
N TYR A 135 7.35 -30.27 8.59
CA TYR A 135 8.13 -31.34 7.96
C TYR A 135 8.09 -32.60 8.81
N ILE A 136 7.93 -33.75 8.16
CA ILE A 136 8.12 -35.08 8.73
C ILE A 136 9.06 -35.84 7.79
N ASN A 137 10.27 -36.15 8.27
CA ASN A 137 11.30 -36.88 7.50
C ASN A 137 11.60 -36.28 6.11
N ASN A 138 11.91 -34.98 6.04
CA ASN A 138 12.12 -34.21 4.79
C ASN A 138 10.89 -34.05 3.89
N GLN A 139 9.72 -34.60 4.24
CA GLN A 139 8.49 -34.39 3.49
C GLN A 139 7.66 -33.31 4.15
N ARG A 140 7.17 -32.35 3.36
CA ARG A 140 6.17 -31.38 3.81
C ARG A 140 4.88 -32.13 4.08
N GLN A 141 4.27 -31.98 5.25
CA GLN A 141 3.00 -32.61 5.58
C GLN A 141 2.04 -31.60 6.22
N GLY A 142 0.75 -31.88 6.14
CA GLY A 142 -0.29 -31.04 6.74
C GLY A 142 -0.44 -29.69 6.04
N PHE A 143 -1.00 -28.71 6.75
CA PHE A 143 -1.30 -27.39 6.20
C PHE A 143 -0.04 -26.51 6.14
N TRP A 144 0.21 -25.94 4.97
CA TRP A 144 1.29 -25.02 4.67
C TRP A 144 0.71 -23.69 4.20
N LYS A 145 1.19 -22.58 4.77
CA LYS A 145 0.67 -21.23 4.48
C LYS A 145 1.72 -20.25 4.02
N TYR A 146 1.29 -19.30 3.21
CA TYR A 146 2.05 -18.14 2.76
C TYR A 146 1.91 -16.98 3.75
N ILE A 147 3.03 -16.39 4.16
CA ILE A 147 3.08 -15.28 5.11
C ILE A 147 3.78 -14.08 4.44
N TYR A 148 3.07 -12.96 4.33
CA TYR A 148 3.60 -11.69 3.81
C TYR A 148 3.21 -10.54 4.73
N GLU A 149 4.18 -9.73 5.16
CA GLU A 149 3.96 -8.66 6.17
C GLU A 149 3.18 -9.14 7.40
N ASP A 150 3.54 -10.33 7.91
CA ASP A 150 2.86 -11.02 9.02
C ASP A 150 1.38 -11.36 8.79
N LYS A 151 0.89 -11.24 7.55
CA LYS A 151 -0.45 -11.66 7.14
C LYS A 151 -0.40 -13.03 6.48
N ASP A 152 -1.38 -13.85 6.86
CA ASP A 152 -1.67 -15.11 6.20
C ASP A 152 -2.32 -14.83 4.84
N LEU A 153 -1.66 -15.21 3.76
CA LEU A 153 -2.19 -15.10 2.39
C LEU A 153 -2.98 -16.34 1.97
N GLY A 154 -3.06 -17.36 2.83
CA GLY A 154 -3.61 -18.67 2.52
C GLY A 154 -2.53 -19.72 2.28
N GLY A 155 -2.88 -20.81 1.61
CA GLY A 155 -2.00 -21.95 1.37
C GLY A 155 -2.81 -23.21 1.09
N GLY A 156 -2.31 -24.38 1.47
CA GLY A 156 -3.03 -25.64 1.32
C GLY A 156 -2.35 -26.81 2.03
N GLU A 157 -2.85 -28.03 1.82
CA GLU A 157 -2.38 -29.22 2.51
C GLU A 157 -1.46 -30.07 1.65
N TYR A 158 -0.39 -30.58 2.25
CA TYR A 158 0.42 -31.65 1.69
C TYR A 158 -0.04 -33.00 2.25
N ASN A 159 -0.17 -34.00 1.37
CA ASN A 159 -0.42 -35.38 1.75
C ASN A 159 0.81 -36.04 2.37
N GLU A 160 0.66 -37.30 2.83
CA GLU A 160 1.72 -38.06 3.48
C GLU A 160 2.97 -38.25 2.61
N GLN A 161 2.82 -38.24 1.28
CA GLN A 161 3.93 -38.35 0.32
C GLN A 161 4.62 -37.01 0.03
N GLY A 162 4.20 -35.92 0.68
CA GLY A 162 4.73 -34.58 0.44
C GLY A 162 4.27 -33.93 -0.86
N LYS A 163 3.12 -34.36 -1.39
CA LYS A 163 2.50 -33.76 -2.57
C LYS A 163 1.32 -32.88 -2.17
N ARG A 164 1.13 -31.76 -2.90
CA ARG A 164 0.00 -30.86 -2.67
C ARG A 164 -1.32 -31.59 -2.94
N ASN A 165 -2.29 -31.44 -2.04
CA ASN A 165 -3.61 -32.07 -2.13
C ASN A 165 -4.70 -31.13 -1.60
N GLY A 166 -5.91 -31.21 -2.15
CA GLY A 166 -7.06 -30.39 -1.75
C GLY A 166 -6.97 -28.94 -2.22
N LYS A 167 -7.62 -28.02 -1.51
CA LYS A 167 -7.69 -26.59 -1.89
C LYS A 167 -6.38 -25.88 -1.59
N TRP A 168 -5.92 -25.07 -2.55
CA TRP A 168 -4.66 -24.34 -2.49
C TRP A 168 -4.81 -22.90 -2.94
N ILE A 169 -3.96 -22.04 -2.37
CA ILE A 169 -3.67 -20.70 -2.86
C ILE A 169 -2.18 -20.65 -3.21
N ASP A 170 -1.83 -20.50 -4.49
CA ASP A 170 -0.46 -20.28 -4.95
C ASP A 170 -0.17 -18.78 -5.13
N LEU A 171 1.10 -18.39 -4.98
CA LEU A 171 1.55 -17.04 -5.33
C LEU A 171 1.97 -16.96 -6.80
N SER A 172 1.80 -15.79 -7.42
CA SER A 172 2.44 -15.49 -8.69
C SER A 172 3.97 -15.42 -8.57
N ASP A 173 4.68 -15.83 -9.62
CA ASP A 173 6.14 -15.68 -9.70
C ASP A 173 6.58 -14.21 -9.61
N GLY A 174 5.70 -13.30 -10.00
CA GLY A 174 5.84 -11.86 -9.84
C GLY A 174 5.17 -11.30 -8.60
N PHE A 175 5.01 -12.07 -7.51
CA PHE A 175 4.42 -11.56 -6.28
C PHE A 175 5.33 -10.55 -5.58
N TRP A 176 4.83 -9.35 -5.31
CA TRP A 176 5.49 -8.33 -4.46
C TRP A 176 4.49 -7.24 -4.04
N ALA A 177 4.97 -6.22 -3.32
CA ALA A 177 4.14 -5.13 -2.78
C ALA A 177 3.20 -4.43 -3.78
N TYR A 178 3.51 -4.45 -5.09
CA TYR A 178 2.67 -3.85 -6.15
C TYR A 178 2.12 -4.87 -7.15
N SER A 179 2.26 -6.17 -6.88
CA SER A 179 1.61 -7.23 -7.66
C SER A 179 1.28 -8.38 -6.71
N GLN A 180 0.19 -8.22 -5.96
CA GLN A 180 -0.25 -9.24 -5.01
C GLN A 180 -1.26 -10.15 -5.71
N VAL A 181 -0.75 -10.97 -6.62
CA VAL A 181 -1.54 -11.94 -7.39
C VAL A 181 -1.41 -13.32 -6.75
N VAL A 182 -2.54 -13.96 -6.51
CA VAL A 182 -2.62 -15.35 -6.05
C VAL A 182 -3.53 -16.18 -6.95
N TYR A 183 -3.26 -17.48 -7.05
CA TYR A 183 -4.06 -18.44 -7.78
C TYR A 183 -4.77 -19.36 -6.81
N LYS A 184 -6.08 -19.49 -6.90
CA LYS A 184 -6.87 -20.33 -6.00
C LYS A 184 -7.49 -21.49 -6.77
N GLY A 185 -7.26 -22.72 -6.33
CA GLY A 185 -7.82 -23.91 -6.97
C GLY A 185 -7.61 -25.17 -6.15
N GLU A 186 -7.61 -26.31 -6.81
CA GLU A 186 -7.45 -27.62 -6.16
C GLU A 186 -6.31 -28.43 -6.79
N TYR A 187 -5.62 -29.17 -5.92
CA TYR A 187 -4.59 -30.13 -6.28
C TYR A 187 -5.03 -31.56 -5.94
N VAL A 188 -4.64 -32.51 -6.78
CA VAL A 188 -4.66 -33.95 -6.48
C VAL A 188 -3.30 -34.52 -6.81
N ASP A 189 -2.63 -35.10 -5.81
CA ASP A 189 -1.28 -35.68 -5.94
C ASP A 189 -0.25 -34.76 -6.62
N GLY A 190 -0.28 -33.48 -6.26
CA GLY A 190 0.63 -32.46 -6.79
C GLY A 190 0.26 -31.93 -8.17
N GLN A 191 -0.86 -32.37 -8.76
CA GLN A 191 -1.36 -31.91 -10.06
C GLN A 191 -2.58 -30.99 -9.88
N LYS A 192 -2.62 -29.89 -10.64
CA LYS A 192 -3.75 -28.95 -10.62
C LYS A 192 -4.95 -29.58 -11.33
N ILE A 193 -6.12 -29.52 -10.72
CA ILE A 193 -7.38 -30.00 -11.30
C ILE A 193 -8.48 -28.93 -11.22
N GLY A 194 -9.50 -29.08 -12.07
CA GLY A 194 -10.72 -28.27 -12.00
C GLY A 194 -10.50 -26.77 -12.18
N ARG A 195 -11.35 -25.96 -11.55
CA ARG A 195 -11.33 -24.50 -11.68
C ARG A 195 -10.18 -23.87 -10.88
N TRP A 196 -9.42 -23.01 -11.54
CA TRP A 196 -8.37 -22.19 -10.95
C TRP A 196 -8.64 -20.71 -11.21
N ASP A 197 -8.86 -19.96 -10.13
CA ASP A 197 -9.15 -18.53 -10.16
C ASP A 197 -7.88 -17.70 -9.97
N ILE A 198 -7.77 -16.59 -10.68
CA ILE A 198 -6.70 -15.60 -10.51
C ILE A 198 -7.25 -14.43 -9.72
N LEU A 199 -6.71 -14.23 -8.53
CA LEU A 199 -7.11 -13.21 -7.58
C LEU A 199 -6.02 -12.15 -7.45
N TYR A 200 -6.39 -10.87 -7.51
CA TYR A 200 -5.44 -9.77 -7.39
C TYR A 200 -5.87 -8.79 -6.29
N GLN A 201 -4.94 -8.47 -5.40
CA GLN A 201 -5.11 -7.46 -4.38
C GLN A 201 -4.31 -6.21 -4.74
N GLN A 202 -5.00 -5.08 -4.93
CA GLN A 202 -4.31 -3.79 -5.07
C GLN A 202 -3.59 -3.45 -3.77
N ARG A 203 -2.41 -2.82 -3.84
CA ARG A 203 -1.59 -2.48 -2.65
C ARG A 203 -2.34 -1.80 -1.49
N LYS A 204 -3.34 -0.96 -1.79
CA LYS A 204 -4.16 -0.25 -0.78
C LYS A 204 -5.50 -0.93 -0.50
N GLY A 205 -5.87 -1.94 -1.29
CA GLY A 205 -7.10 -2.69 -1.15
C GLY A 205 -6.98 -3.76 -0.07
N LYS A 206 -8.04 -3.98 0.70
CA LYS A 206 -8.11 -5.09 1.66
C LYS A 206 -8.62 -6.38 1.03
N ASN A 207 -9.28 -6.30 -0.12
CA ASN A 207 -9.96 -7.42 -0.76
C ASN A 207 -9.24 -7.84 -2.04
N PHE A 208 -9.27 -9.15 -2.31
CA PHE A 208 -8.87 -9.71 -3.59
C PHE A 208 -10.00 -9.58 -4.61
N GLU A 209 -9.64 -9.23 -5.85
CA GLU A 209 -10.53 -9.16 -7.00
C GLU A 209 -10.28 -10.36 -7.93
N LEU A 210 -11.34 -11.02 -8.39
CA LEU A 210 -11.24 -12.06 -9.42
C LEU A 210 -10.97 -11.40 -10.78
N ILE A 211 -9.76 -11.58 -11.30
CA ILE A 211 -9.30 -10.96 -12.55
C ILE A 211 -9.05 -11.96 -13.69
N GLY A 212 -9.12 -13.26 -13.40
CA GLY A 212 -8.92 -14.29 -14.42
C GLY A 212 -9.07 -15.70 -13.88
N GLY A 213 -8.61 -16.68 -14.65
CA GLY A 213 -8.70 -18.10 -14.31
C GLY A 213 -9.14 -18.98 -15.48
N GLY A 214 -9.21 -20.28 -15.23
CA GLY A 214 -9.64 -21.28 -16.21
C GLY A 214 -9.69 -22.67 -15.59
N ASN A 215 -9.90 -23.70 -16.41
CA ASN A 215 -10.04 -25.08 -15.94
C ASN A 215 -8.83 -25.94 -16.34
N TYR A 216 -8.37 -26.77 -15.41
CA TYR A 216 -7.50 -27.90 -15.67
C TYR A 216 -8.34 -29.18 -15.86
N ASP A 217 -7.80 -30.16 -16.57
CA ASP A 217 -8.44 -31.47 -16.72
C ASP A 217 -8.64 -32.15 -15.36
N GLU A 218 -9.80 -32.77 -15.18
CA GLU A 218 -10.14 -33.50 -13.95
C GLU A 218 -9.34 -34.81 -13.82
N GLY A 219 -8.73 -35.28 -14.91
CA GLY A 219 -7.94 -36.52 -14.95
C GLY A 219 -6.59 -36.43 -14.24
N GLY A 220 -6.27 -35.29 -13.60
CA GLY A 220 -5.04 -35.12 -12.83
C GLY A 220 -3.78 -34.99 -13.70
N ASN A 221 -3.90 -34.67 -14.99
CA ASN A 221 -2.73 -34.49 -15.86
C ASN A 221 -2.16 -33.06 -15.82
N GLY A 222 -2.83 -32.14 -15.10
CA GLY A 222 -2.41 -30.74 -15.00
C GLY A 222 -2.49 -30.00 -16.33
N LYS A 223 -3.35 -30.42 -17.26
CA LYS A 223 -3.53 -29.81 -18.58
C LYS A 223 -4.65 -28.77 -18.54
N LYS A 224 -4.35 -27.55 -18.96
CA LYS A 224 -5.32 -26.49 -19.20
C LYS A 224 -6.28 -26.89 -20.33
N ILE A 225 -7.57 -26.66 -20.10
CA ILE A 225 -8.67 -26.91 -21.05
C ILE A 225 -9.71 -25.77 -21.00
N GLY A 226 -10.43 -25.56 -22.10
CA GLY A 226 -11.53 -24.60 -22.22
C GLY A 226 -11.07 -23.15 -22.14
N GLU A 227 -11.97 -22.26 -21.72
CA GLU A 227 -11.67 -20.83 -21.63
C GLU A 227 -10.70 -20.51 -20.49
N TRP A 228 -9.75 -19.62 -20.78
CA TRP A 228 -8.76 -19.12 -19.86
C TRP A 228 -8.60 -17.61 -19.97
N ILE A 229 -8.44 -16.98 -18.81
CA ILE A 229 -7.91 -15.63 -18.68
C ILE A 229 -6.56 -15.75 -17.95
N GLU A 230 -5.48 -15.34 -18.62
CA GLU A 230 -4.11 -15.36 -18.11
C GLU A 230 -3.57 -13.96 -17.88
N LEU A 231 -2.58 -13.82 -17.00
CA LEU A 231 -1.88 -12.56 -16.80
C LEU A 231 -0.68 -12.43 -17.74
N ASN A 232 -0.35 -11.20 -18.12
CA ASN A 232 0.95 -10.90 -18.72
C ASN A 232 2.09 -11.06 -17.70
N GLU A 233 3.27 -11.47 -18.17
CA GLU A 233 4.46 -11.66 -17.32
C GLU A 233 4.84 -10.39 -16.55
N GLY A 234 4.53 -9.21 -17.09
CA GLY A 234 4.69 -7.92 -16.46
C GLY A 234 3.42 -7.39 -15.78
N PHE A 235 2.56 -8.24 -15.20
CA PHE A 235 1.35 -7.80 -14.49
C PHE A 235 1.69 -7.18 -13.12
N TRP A 236 1.22 -5.95 -12.87
CA TRP A 236 1.34 -5.23 -11.59
C TRP A 236 0.35 -4.07 -11.53
N ASP A 237 0.35 -3.33 -10.42
CA ASP A 237 -0.55 -2.20 -10.15
C ASP A 237 -0.76 -1.23 -11.34
N TYR A 238 0.29 -0.95 -12.13
CA TYR A 238 0.26 0.00 -13.25
C TYR A 238 0.40 -0.64 -14.63
N SER A 239 0.42 -1.98 -14.69
CA SER A 239 0.22 -2.74 -15.93
C SER A 239 -0.67 -3.93 -15.64
N GLN A 240 -1.96 -3.77 -15.95
CA GLN A 240 -2.95 -4.81 -15.74
C GLN A 240 -3.37 -5.33 -17.10
N VAL A 241 -2.51 -6.14 -17.73
CA VAL A 241 -2.74 -6.78 -19.03
C VAL A 241 -3.07 -8.25 -18.82
N ILE A 242 -4.17 -8.70 -19.42
CA ILE A 242 -4.64 -10.09 -19.42
C ILE A 242 -4.84 -10.61 -20.84
N TYR A 243 -4.73 -11.92 -20.99
CA TYR A 243 -4.98 -12.65 -22.22
C TYR A 243 -6.20 -13.53 -22.03
N LYS A 244 -7.21 -13.42 -22.88
CA LYS A 244 -8.42 -14.24 -22.83
C LYS A 244 -8.52 -15.10 -24.08
N GLY A 245 -8.63 -16.42 -23.94
CA GLY A 245 -8.84 -17.32 -25.07
C GLY A 245 -9.09 -18.76 -24.62
N GLU A 246 -8.90 -19.72 -25.52
CA GLU A 246 -9.18 -21.14 -25.25
C GLU A 246 -7.91 -22.00 -25.27
N TYR A 247 -7.89 -22.99 -24.38
CA TYR A 247 -6.91 -24.06 -24.32
C TYR A 247 -7.52 -25.41 -24.73
N SER A 248 -6.73 -26.20 -25.46
CA SER A 248 -6.96 -27.64 -25.65
C SER A 248 -5.68 -28.40 -25.36
N ASN A 249 -5.70 -29.22 -24.30
CA ASN A 249 -4.56 -30.03 -23.87
C ASN A 249 -3.26 -29.23 -23.73
N ASN A 250 -3.28 -28.14 -22.93
CA ASN A 250 -2.16 -27.20 -22.77
C ASN A 250 -1.74 -26.40 -24.03
N ASN A 251 -2.43 -26.53 -25.16
CA ASN A 251 -2.19 -25.69 -26.33
C ASN A 251 -3.20 -24.55 -26.41
N LYS A 252 -2.72 -23.33 -26.66
CA LYS A 252 -3.59 -22.20 -26.99
C LYS A 252 -4.19 -22.44 -28.38
N ILE A 253 -5.50 -22.34 -28.50
CA ILE A 253 -6.23 -22.52 -29.75
C ILE A 253 -7.18 -21.34 -29.99
N GLY A 254 -7.61 -21.17 -31.24
CA GLY A 254 -8.67 -20.22 -31.60
C GLY A 254 -8.26 -18.76 -31.37
N LYS A 255 -9.24 -17.92 -31.08
CA LYS A 255 -9.05 -16.48 -30.87
C LYS A 255 -8.57 -16.21 -29.45
N TRP A 256 -7.57 -15.33 -29.33
CA TRP A 256 -7.05 -14.83 -28.07
C TRP A 256 -7.11 -13.31 -28.06
N ASP A 257 -7.91 -12.72 -27.17
CA ASP A 257 -8.01 -11.29 -26.96
C ASP A 257 -6.98 -10.83 -25.91
N ILE A 258 -6.40 -9.66 -26.11
CA ILE A 258 -5.51 -9.01 -25.14
C ILE A 258 -6.25 -7.82 -24.57
N LEU A 259 -6.47 -7.84 -23.26
CA LEU A 259 -7.24 -6.82 -22.57
C LEU A 259 -6.35 -6.08 -21.56
N SER A 260 -6.58 -4.79 -21.36
CA SER A 260 -5.84 -3.96 -20.42
C SER A 260 -6.74 -2.98 -19.69
N ARG A 261 -6.43 -2.66 -18.44
CA ARG A 261 -7.12 -1.60 -17.69
C ARG A 261 -6.14 -0.71 -16.94
N LYS A 262 -6.55 0.52 -16.61
CA LYS A 262 -5.74 1.39 -15.74
C LYS A 262 -5.97 1.02 -14.29
N LYS A 263 -5.00 1.39 -13.43
CA LYS A 263 -5.11 1.23 -11.99
C LYS A 263 -6.40 1.85 -11.45
N GLY A 264 -7.23 1.06 -10.79
CA GLY A 264 -8.49 1.51 -10.19
C GLY A 264 -9.71 1.44 -11.10
N GLU A 265 -9.53 1.16 -12.40
CA GLU A 265 -10.67 0.87 -13.30
C GLU A 265 -11.12 -0.58 -13.10
N GLN A 266 -12.43 -0.83 -13.15
CA GLN A 266 -12.99 -2.19 -13.02
C GLN A 266 -12.98 -2.95 -14.36
N LEU A 267 -13.19 -2.24 -15.48
CA LEU A 267 -13.36 -2.85 -16.80
C LEU A 267 -12.04 -2.95 -17.55
N PHE A 268 -11.80 -4.10 -18.19
CA PHE A 268 -10.72 -4.29 -19.15
C PHE A 268 -11.13 -3.85 -20.56
N LEU A 269 -10.23 -3.14 -21.24
CA LEU A 269 -10.39 -2.70 -22.63
C LEU A 269 -9.58 -3.62 -23.53
N SER A 270 -10.17 -4.07 -24.64
CA SER A 270 -9.41 -4.80 -25.66
C SER A 270 -8.39 -3.87 -26.31
N ILE A 271 -7.12 -4.26 -26.24
CA ILE A 271 -5.98 -3.56 -26.83
C ILE A 271 -5.33 -4.35 -27.96
N GLY A 272 -5.77 -5.60 -28.18
CA GLY A 272 -5.23 -6.45 -29.22
C GLY A 272 -5.70 -7.90 -29.13
N GLY A 273 -4.92 -8.81 -29.71
CA GLY A 273 -5.26 -10.22 -29.85
C GLY A 273 -4.93 -10.79 -31.22
N GLY A 274 -5.18 -12.09 -31.38
CA GLY A 274 -5.01 -12.79 -32.65
C GLY A 274 -5.50 -14.23 -32.59
N PHE A 275 -5.03 -15.07 -33.52
CA PHE A 275 -5.46 -16.46 -33.64
C PHE A 275 -4.30 -17.43 -33.48
N TYR A 276 -4.54 -18.54 -32.77
CA TYR A 276 -3.70 -19.73 -32.77
C TYR A 276 -4.32 -20.81 -33.67
N CYS A 277 -3.48 -21.67 -34.25
CA CYS A 277 -3.98 -22.81 -35.03
C CYS A 277 -4.58 -23.90 -34.12
N GLN A 278 -5.47 -24.74 -34.68
CA GLN A 278 -6.09 -25.83 -33.90
C GLN A 278 -5.11 -26.96 -33.54
N SER A 279 -4.07 -27.16 -34.35
CA SER A 279 -3.10 -28.25 -34.19
C SER A 279 -1.92 -27.91 -33.26
N GLY A 280 -1.88 -26.71 -32.66
CA GLY A 280 -0.81 -26.31 -31.76
C GLY A 280 -0.79 -24.81 -31.43
N SER A 281 0.07 -24.41 -30.48
CA SER A 281 0.19 -23.01 -30.01
C SER A 281 0.91 -22.07 -31.00
N LEU A 282 0.77 -22.29 -32.32
CA LEU A 282 1.36 -21.42 -33.35
C LEU A 282 0.41 -20.28 -33.70
N GLN A 283 0.91 -19.06 -33.59
CA GLN A 283 0.20 -17.85 -34.00
C GLN A 283 0.01 -17.82 -35.53
N ILE A 284 -1.17 -17.43 -35.97
CA ILE A 284 -1.57 -17.30 -37.37
C ILE A 284 -2.41 -16.02 -37.58
N ARG A 285 -2.47 -15.54 -38.83
CA ARG A 285 -3.27 -14.39 -39.26
C ARG A 285 -2.85 -13.09 -38.57
N ARG A 286 -3.74 -12.09 -38.52
CA ARG A 286 -3.47 -10.79 -37.90
C ARG A 286 -3.36 -10.93 -36.38
N TRP A 287 -2.37 -10.23 -35.82
CA TRP A 287 -2.09 -10.15 -34.40
C TRP A 287 -1.79 -8.71 -34.00
N VAL A 288 -2.35 -8.29 -32.88
CA VAL A 288 -1.99 -7.06 -32.17
C VAL A 288 -1.44 -7.46 -30.81
N GLU A 289 -0.17 -7.21 -30.55
CA GLU A 289 0.52 -7.66 -29.33
C GLU A 289 1.18 -6.51 -28.57
N PRO A 290 1.06 -6.43 -27.23
CA PRO A 290 1.69 -5.40 -26.43
C PRO A 290 3.22 -5.59 -26.41
N ARG A 291 3.96 -4.49 -26.39
CA ARG A 291 5.40 -4.49 -26.13
C ARG A 291 5.68 -4.96 -24.69
N ASP A 292 6.82 -5.61 -24.48
CA ASP A 292 7.36 -5.85 -23.15
C ASP A 292 7.40 -4.55 -22.33
N GLY A 293 6.87 -4.61 -21.10
CA GLY A 293 6.74 -3.42 -20.26
C GLY A 293 5.56 -2.51 -20.63
N PHE A 294 4.59 -2.99 -21.42
CA PHE A 294 3.30 -2.32 -21.60
C PHE A 294 2.75 -1.91 -20.23
N GLY A 295 2.32 -0.67 -20.04
CA GLY A 295 1.89 -0.15 -18.75
C GLY A 295 1.76 1.37 -18.74
N TYR A 296 1.83 1.98 -17.56
CA TYR A 296 1.64 3.44 -17.42
C TYR A 296 2.65 4.28 -18.22
N GLN A 297 3.91 3.84 -18.33
CA GLN A 297 4.96 4.60 -19.01
C GLN A 297 5.09 4.32 -20.51
N GLN A 298 4.57 3.20 -20.99
CA GLN A 298 4.67 2.80 -22.40
C GLN A 298 3.46 1.95 -22.74
N LYS A 299 2.63 2.38 -23.69
CA LYS A 299 1.48 1.58 -24.14
C LYS A 299 1.62 1.30 -25.63
N ILE A 300 2.67 0.56 -25.97
CA ILE A 300 2.99 0.23 -27.34
C ILE A 300 2.38 -1.13 -27.69
N VAL A 301 1.70 -1.21 -28.81
CA VAL A 301 1.30 -2.49 -29.44
C VAL A 301 1.93 -2.62 -30.82
N TYR A 302 2.15 -3.84 -31.25
CA TYR A 302 2.61 -4.22 -32.57
C TYR A 302 1.45 -4.88 -33.32
N ASP A 303 1.06 -4.36 -34.48
CA ASP A 303 -0.05 -4.88 -35.29
C ASP A 303 0.47 -5.39 -36.63
N GLY A 304 0.36 -6.69 -36.88
CA GLY A 304 0.82 -7.31 -38.13
C GLY A 304 0.29 -8.72 -38.29
N GLN A 305 0.98 -9.54 -39.10
CA GLN A 305 0.53 -10.90 -39.41
C GLN A 305 1.55 -11.96 -39.00
N TYR A 306 1.05 -13.12 -38.57
CA TYR A 306 1.81 -14.35 -38.38
C TYR A 306 1.44 -15.41 -39.42
N GLN A 307 2.45 -16.18 -39.83
CA GLN A 307 2.29 -17.41 -40.60
C GLN A 307 3.19 -18.49 -39.96
N ASN A 308 2.58 -19.60 -39.50
CA ASN A 308 3.27 -20.70 -38.82
C ASN A 308 4.13 -20.25 -37.63
N GLY A 309 3.59 -19.34 -36.79
CA GLY A 309 4.31 -18.80 -35.62
C GLY A 309 5.44 -17.82 -35.95
N LYS A 310 5.60 -17.41 -37.22
CA LYS A 310 6.59 -16.42 -37.65
C LYS A 310 5.92 -15.13 -38.11
N ARG A 311 6.45 -13.97 -37.72
CA ARG A 311 6.00 -12.67 -38.21
C ARG A 311 6.24 -12.57 -39.71
N VAL A 312 5.24 -12.14 -40.47
CA VAL A 312 5.28 -11.93 -41.91
C VAL A 312 4.56 -10.64 -42.28
N GLY A 313 4.87 -10.10 -43.47
CA GLY A 313 4.20 -8.92 -43.98
C GLY A 313 4.53 -7.65 -43.18
N TRP A 314 3.71 -6.63 -43.34
CA TRP A 314 3.91 -5.34 -42.70
C TRP A 314 3.46 -5.38 -41.24
N TRP A 315 4.25 -4.79 -40.34
CA TRP A 315 4.00 -4.69 -38.91
C TRP A 315 4.04 -3.23 -38.48
N ASP A 316 2.93 -2.74 -37.93
CA ASP A 316 2.78 -1.38 -37.40
C ASP A 316 3.16 -1.31 -35.92
N ILE A 317 3.82 -0.22 -35.53
CA ILE A 317 4.07 0.12 -34.13
C ILE A 317 3.09 1.21 -33.75
N ILE A 318 2.19 0.91 -32.82
CA ILE A 318 1.10 1.79 -32.43
C ILE A 318 1.25 2.17 -30.96
N ASN A 319 1.27 3.47 -30.68
CA ASN A 319 1.31 4.03 -29.34
C ASN A 319 -0.09 4.41 -28.86
N PHE A 320 -0.48 3.89 -27.70
CA PHE A 320 -1.73 4.22 -27.04
C PHE A 320 -1.50 5.41 -26.09
N GLY A 321 -1.64 6.63 -26.62
CA GLY A 321 -1.38 7.86 -25.86
C GLY A 321 -2.29 8.04 -24.63
N ILE A 322 -2.04 9.07 -23.80
CA ILE A 322 -2.88 9.39 -22.61
C ILE A 322 -4.36 9.54 -22.96
N TYR A 323 -4.66 10.02 -24.16
CA TYR A 323 -6.02 10.26 -24.64
C TYR A 323 -6.68 9.02 -25.27
N ASN A 324 -6.15 7.81 -25.04
CA ASN A 324 -6.64 6.56 -25.62
C ASN A 324 -6.76 6.61 -27.16
N LYS A 325 -5.98 7.46 -27.83
CA LYS A 325 -5.87 7.50 -29.28
C LYS A 325 -4.70 6.62 -29.70
N PHE A 326 -4.97 5.72 -30.64
CA PHE A 326 -3.96 4.93 -31.31
C PHE A 326 -3.20 5.81 -32.30
N GLU A 327 -1.90 5.92 -32.12
CA GLU A 327 -1.02 6.63 -33.03
C GLU A 327 -0.01 5.67 -33.63
N LYS A 328 -0.03 5.49 -34.95
CA LYS A 328 1.01 4.75 -35.66
C LYS A 328 2.30 5.58 -35.65
N ILE A 329 3.31 5.10 -34.94
CA ILE A 329 4.59 5.79 -34.73
C ILE A 329 5.78 5.08 -35.40
N GLY A 330 5.55 3.90 -35.99
CA GLY A 330 6.59 3.17 -36.69
C GLY A 330 6.09 1.87 -37.31
N GLY A 331 7.03 1.00 -37.69
CA GLY A 331 6.74 -0.27 -38.34
C GLY A 331 7.70 -0.64 -39.46
N GLY A 332 7.48 -1.79 -40.09
CA GLY A 332 8.24 -2.24 -41.25
C GLY A 332 7.83 -3.64 -41.73
N LEU A 333 8.56 -4.16 -42.73
CA LEU A 333 8.23 -5.42 -43.39
C LEU A 333 9.04 -6.61 -42.83
N TYR A 334 8.34 -7.70 -42.53
CA TYR A 334 8.93 -9.00 -42.25
C TYR A 334 8.78 -9.94 -43.46
N ASP A 335 9.88 -10.59 -43.83
CA ASP A 335 9.90 -11.75 -44.72
C ASP A 335 10.37 -12.96 -43.93
N SER A 336 9.47 -13.94 -43.72
CA SER A 336 9.80 -15.20 -43.05
C SER A 336 10.45 -15.04 -41.66
N ALA A 337 9.86 -14.18 -40.81
CA ALA A 337 10.38 -13.71 -39.51
C ALA A 337 11.62 -12.78 -39.54
N ARG A 338 12.16 -12.47 -40.73
CA ARG A 338 13.30 -11.56 -40.87
C ARG A 338 12.86 -10.16 -41.24
N LYS A 339 13.41 -9.13 -40.57
CA LYS A 339 13.18 -7.74 -40.97
C LYS A 339 13.82 -7.46 -42.33
N VAL A 340 13.08 -6.83 -43.23
CA VAL A 340 13.51 -6.41 -44.57
C VAL A 340 12.93 -5.04 -44.93
N GLY A 341 13.59 -4.30 -45.85
CA GLY A 341 13.10 -3.02 -46.35
C GLY A 341 13.16 -1.89 -45.33
N LYS A 342 12.31 -0.87 -45.49
CA LYS A 342 12.25 0.29 -44.58
C LYS A 342 11.62 -0.07 -43.24
N TRP A 343 12.21 0.45 -42.17
CA TRP A 343 11.81 0.21 -40.79
C TRP A 343 11.90 1.48 -39.96
N ILE A 344 10.91 1.66 -39.10
CA ILE A 344 10.93 2.61 -37.98
C ILE A 344 10.87 1.80 -36.68
N GLU A 345 11.91 1.89 -35.86
CA GLU A 345 12.05 1.19 -34.59
C GLU A 345 11.92 2.13 -33.40
N LEU A 346 11.49 1.61 -32.25
CA LEU A 346 11.52 2.36 -31.01
C LEU A 346 12.86 2.17 -30.30
N SER A 347 13.34 3.21 -29.63
CA SER A 347 14.43 3.05 -28.67
C SER A 347 14.01 2.20 -27.47
N ASP A 348 14.95 1.48 -26.87
CA ASP A 348 14.76 0.83 -25.57
C ASP A 348 14.44 1.86 -24.48
N GLN A 349 14.88 3.10 -24.66
CA GLN A 349 14.55 4.24 -23.81
C GLN A 349 13.27 4.98 -24.22
N PHE A 350 12.49 4.45 -25.17
CA PHE A 350 11.21 5.05 -25.55
C PHE A 350 10.27 5.04 -24.34
N LYS A 351 10.04 6.21 -23.76
CA LYS A 351 9.17 6.42 -22.60
C LYS A 351 8.10 7.42 -22.96
N TYR A 352 7.02 7.44 -22.19
CA TYR A 352 5.91 8.36 -22.41
C TYR A 352 6.34 9.81 -22.62
N ASN A 353 7.31 10.28 -21.83
CA ASN A 353 7.81 11.65 -21.93
C ASN A 353 8.90 11.82 -23.01
N SER A 354 9.70 10.77 -23.29
CA SER A 354 10.87 10.80 -24.18
C SER A 354 10.70 9.76 -25.29
N GLN A 355 10.24 10.21 -26.46
CA GLN A 355 9.91 9.32 -27.56
C GLN A 355 11.02 9.40 -28.62
N VAL A 356 11.87 8.37 -28.65
CA VAL A 356 12.96 8.23 -29.61
C VAL A 356 12.66 7.08 -30.56
N ILE A 357 12.71 7.35 -31.87
CA ILE A 357 12.57 6.35 -32.92
C ILE A 357 13.78 6.36 -33.86
N TYR A 358 14.04 5.23 -34.50
CA TYR A 358 15.09 5.05 -35.48
C TYR A 358 14.49 4.67 -36.82
N GLU A 359 14.78 5.40 -37.88
CA GLU A 359 14.27 5.10 -39.23
C GLU A 359 15.43 4.71 -40.14
N GLY A 360 15.35 3.56 -40.81
CA GLY A 360 16.35 3.13 -41.78
C GLY A 360 15.91 1.88 -42.54
N GLU A 361 16.87 1.15 -43.10
CA GLU A 361 16.59 -0.05 -43.90
C GLU A 361 17.26 -1.32 -43.34
N TYR A 362 16.59 -2.44 -43.55
CA TYR A 362 17.03 -3.78 -43.24
C TYR A 362 17.22 -4.62 -44.50
N ARG A 363 18.25 -5.48 -44.50
CA ARG A 363 18.43 -6.58 -45.44
C ARG A 363 18.76 -7.84 -44.65
N TYR A 364 17.83 -8.80 -44.64
CA TYR A 364 17.96 -10.08 -43.91
C TYR A 364 18.34 -9.91 -42.43
N GLU A 365 17.54 -9.14 -41.66
CA GLU A 365 17.77 -8.82 -40.23
C GLU A 365 18.98 -7.93 -39.93
N GLN A 366 19.74 -7.52 -40.94
CA GLN A 366 20.90 -6.65 -40.77
C GLN A 366 20.57 -5.23 -41.21
N LYS A 367 20.91 -4.25 -40.37
CA LYS A 367 20.74 -2.82 -40.67
C LYS A 367 21.69 -2.42 -41.79
N ILE A 368 21.19 -1.71 -42.81
CA ILE A 368 21.98 -1.21 -43.93
C ILE A 368 21.67 0.27 -44.19
N GLY A 369 22.59 0.95 -44.87
CA GLY A 369 22.37 2.31 -45.34
C GLY A 369 22.19 3.32 -44.21
N ILE A 370 21.50 4.42 -44.49
CA ILE A 370 21.33 5.53 -43.54
C ILE A 370 20.24 5.20 -42.54
N TRP A 371 20.54 5.39 -41.26
CA TRP A 371 19.62 5.27 -40.13
C TRP A 371 19.51 6.62 -39.41
N ASN A 372 18.35 7.26 -39.51
CA ASN A 372 18.04 8.54 -38.89
C ASN A 372 17.48 8.34 -37.47
N ILE A 373 17.83 9.22 -36.55
CA ILE A 373 17.31 9.24 -35.19
C ILE A 373 16.33 10.38 -35.07
N PHE A 374 15.10 10.09 -34.68
CA PHE A 374 14.09 11.09 -34.42
C PHE A 374 13.70 11.11 -32.95
N TYR A 375 13.34 12.30 -32.47
CA TYR A 375 12.90 12.53 -31.12
C TYR A 375 11.70 13.48 -31.10
N ARG A 376 10.78 13.25 -30.17
CA ARG A 376 9.80 14.25 -29.77
C ARG A 376 9.51 14.15 -28.27
N GLU A 377 9.10 15.27 -27.71
CA GLU A 377 8.59 15.34 -26.35
C GLU A 377 7.10 15.01 -26.33
N LYS A 378 6.62 14.46 -25.21
CA LYS A 378 5.32 14.82 -24.62
C LYS A 378 4.24 15.30 -25.59
N GLU A 379 4.27 16.61 -25.72
CA GLU A 379 3.21 17.47 -26.22
C GLU A 379 3.41 17.81 -27.71
N GLN A 380 4.53 17.41 -28.28
CA GLN A 380 4.86 17.64 -29.68
C GLN A 380 4.23 16.55 -30.54
N GLN A 381 3.45 16.95 -31.53
CA GLN A 381 2.85 16.01 -32.48
C GLN A 381 3.89 15.45 -33.48
N GLN A 382 4.90 16.24 -33.83
CA GLN A 382 5.87 15.89 -34.87
C GLN A 382 7.21 15.43 -34.29
N PHE A 383 7.77 14.38 -34.89
CA PHE A 383 9.13 13.93 -34.67
C PHE A 383 10.12 14.86 -35.39
N ARG A 384 11.19 15.24 -34.70
CA ARG A 384 12.32 15.97 -35.29
C ARG A 384 13.55 15.07 -35.38
N GLN A 385 14.28 15.15 -36.48
CA GLN A 385 15.54 14.44 -36.60
C GLN A 385 16.59 15.07 -35.66
N ILE A 386 17.22 14.25 -34.83
CA ILE A 386 18.25 14.70 -33.86
C ILE A 386 19.62 14.05 -34.12
N GLY A 387 19.71 13.15 -35.09
CA GLY A 387 20.94 12.44 -35.41
C GLY A 387 20.73 11.32 -36.43
N GLY A 388 21.71 10.43 -36.50
CA GLY A 388 21.72 9.28 -37.39
C GLY A 388 23.13 8.81 -37.69
N GLY A 389 23.24 7.80 -38.53
CA GLY A 389 24.50 7.36 -39.11
C GLY A 389 24.30 6.29 -40.19
N THR A 390 25.39 5.76 -40.72
CA THR A 390 25.35 4.85 -41.85
C THR A 390 25.84 3.46 -41.47
N TYR A 391 25.10 2.44 -41.89
CA TYR A 391 25.55 1.05 -41.93
C TYR A 391 26.05 0.71 -43.32
N ASP A 392 26.97 -0.25 -43.37
CA ASP A 392 27.50 -0.77 -44.61
C ASP A 392 26.41 -1.42 -45.49
N GLN A 393 26.64 -1.44 -46.81
CA GLN A 393 25.66 -2.01 -47.75
C GLN A 393 25.80 -3.53 -47.90
N THR A 394 26.80 -4.16 -47.27
CA THR A 394 27.05 -5.61 -47.41
C THR A 394 26.03 -6.45 -46.66
N GLY A 395 25.26 -5.85 -45.75
CA GLY A 395 24.30 -6.56 -44.91
C GLY A 395 24.95 -7.26 -43.74
N GLN A 396 26.09 -6.78 -43.24
CA GLN A 396 26.73 -7.28 -42.02
C GLN A 396 26.35 -6.47 -40.77
N GLY A 397 25.56 -5.40 -40.92
CA GLY A 397 25.18 -4.53 -39.81
C GLY A 397 26.36 -3.71 -39.28
N ILE A 398 27.33 -3.39 -40.13
CA ILE A 398 28.55 -2.69 -39.73
C ILE A 398 28.35 -1.19 -39.80
N LYS A 399 28.42 -0.51 -38.66
CA LYS A 399 28.45 0.96 -38.58
C LYS A 399 29.71 1.49 -39.28
N ILE A 400 29.51 2.48 -40.15
CA ILE A 400 30.55 3.20 -40.89
C ILE A 400 30.25 4.70 -40.95
N GLY A 401 31.28 5.52 -41.18
CA GLY A 401 31.14 6.95 -41.38
C GLY A 401 30.69 7.70 -40.13
N PHE A 402 30.10 8.89 -40.30
CA PHE A 402 29.68 9.73 -39.18
C PHE A 402 28.41 9.21 -38.52
N TRP A 403 28.37 9.27 -37.18
CA TRP A 403 27.29 8.80 -36.33
C TRP A 403 26.98 9.79 -35.23
N VAL A 404 25.69 9.95 -34.94
CA VAL A 404 25.17 10.50 -33.70
C VAL A 404 24.62 9.34 -32.86
N GLU A 405 25.13 9.15 -31.66
CA GLU A 405 24.62 8.17 -30.70
C GLU A 405 23.96 8.88 -29.52
N LEU A 406 22.91 8.28 -28.96
CA LEU A 406 22.27 8.78 -27.75
C LEU A 406 22.87 8.09 -26.53
N SER A 407 22.95 8.79 -25.41
CA SER A 407 23.27 8.16 -24.12
C SER A 407 22.19 7.15 -23.73
N ASP A 408 22.57 6.07 -23.03
CA ASP A 408 21.61 5.10 -22.45
C ASP A 408 20.61 5.76 -21.47
N LYS A 409 20.93 6.96 -20.99
CA LYS A 409 20.07 7.79 -20.15
C LYS A 409 19.44 8.96 -20.92
N PHE A 410 19.19 8.80 -22.22
CA PHE A 410 18.53 9.82 -23.03
C PHE A 410 17.05 9.95 -22.64
N ILE A 411 16.75 10.93 -21.78
CA ILE A 411 15.41 11.27 -21.30
C ILE A 411 15.17 12.78 -21.50
N ASN A 412 13.94 13.27 -21.33
CA ASN A 412 13.65 14.71 -21.54
C ASN A 412 14.58 15.66 -20.79
N ASN A 413 14.94 15.30 -19.55
CA ASN A 413 15.81 16.11 -18.70
C ASN A 413 17.31 15.80 -18.89
N SER A 414 17.65 14.92 -19.84
CA SER A 414 19.01 14.45 -20.09
C SER A 414 19.16 14.03 -21.55
N GLN A 415 19.35 15.01 -22.42
CA GLN A 415 19.48 14.78 -23.85
C GLN A 415 20.96 14.82 -24.25
N VAL A 416 21.71 13.80 -23.85
CA VAL A 416 23.16 13.69 -24.16
C VAL A 416 23.36 12.83 -25.41
N SER A 417 24.11 13.37 -26.38
CA SER A 417 24.48 12.65 -27.59
C SER A 417 25.98 12.70 -27.86
N TYR A 418 26.49 11.71 -28.59
CA TYR A 418 27.88 11.57 -28.99
C TYR A 418 27.94 11.63 -30.51
N GLN A 419 28.85 12.41 -31.08
CA GLN A 419 28.98 12.55 -32.52
C GLN A 419 30.41 12.31 -32.98
N GLY A 420 30.64 11.32 -33.83
CA GLY A 420 31.97 10.99 -34.35
C GLY A 420 31.90 9.95 -35.45
N GLU A 421 33.04 9.36 -35.80
CA GLU A 421 33.12 8.40 -36.91
C GLU A 421 33.25 6.95 -36.45
N TYR A 422 32.66 6.06 -37.22
CA TYR A 422 32.81 4.63 -37.16
C TYR A 422 33.62 4.11 -38.35
N GLN A 423 34.52 3.17 -38.11
CA GLN A 423 35.15 2.34 -39.13
C GLN A 423 35.07 0.88 -38.69
N ASN A 424 34.41 0.05 -39.50
CA ASN A 424 34.23 -1.37 -39.23
C ASN A 424 33.69 -1.67 -37.81
N ASN A 425 32.56 -1.05 -37.43
CA ASN A 425 31.95 -1.17 -36.10
C ASN A 425 32.80 -0.65 -34.92
N LYS A 426 33.96 -0.04 -35.18
CA LYS A 426 34.81 0.60 -34.16
C LYS A 426 34.67 2.11 -34.23
N LYS A 427 34.48 2.77 -33.08
CA LYS A 427 34.57 4.23 -32.98
C LYS A 427 35.99 4.65 -33.29
N VAL A 428 36.21 5.60 -34.18
CA VAL A 428 37.54 6.12 -34.53
C VAL A 428 37.56 7.64 -34.46
N GLY A 429 38.76 8.22 -34.32
CA GLY A 429 38.95 9.67 -34.36
C GLY A 429 38.25 10.39 -33.21
N ARG A 430 37.82 11.63 -33.45
CA ARG A 430 37.23 12.51 -32.43
C ARG A 430 35.71 12.31 -32.35
N TRP A 431 35.22 12.07 -31.14
CA TRP A 431 33.81 11.97 -30.78
C TRP A 431 33.41 13.13 -29.87
N ASN A 432 32.64 14.08 -30.40
CA ASN A 432 32.12 15.24 -29.67
C ASN A 432 30.92 14.83 -28.81
N ILE A 433 30.86 15.30 -27.56
CA ILE A 433 29.74 15.09 -26.65
C ILE A 433 28.89 16.36 -26.63
N TYR A 434 27.60 16.22 -26.87
CA TYR A 434 26.63 17.32 -26.81
C TYR A 434 25.62 17.05 -25.70
N SER A 435 25.19 18.11 -25.02
CA SER A 435 24.02 18.11 -24.14
C SER A 435 23.01 19.08 -24.71
N ARG A 436 21.76 18.64 -24.88
CA ARG A 436 20.67 19.54 -25.25
C ARG A 436 20.01 20.12 -23.99
N ASN A 437 19.82 21.43 -23.96
CA ASN A 437 19.00 22.07 -22.94
C ASN A 437 17.50 21.99 -23.30
N THR A 438 16.63 22.46 -22.39
CA THR A 438 15.18 22.52 -22.60
C THR A 438 14.79 23.37 -23.81
N ASP A 439 15.58 24.37 -24.16
CA ASP A 439 15.37 25.24 -25.33
C ASP A 439 15.82 24.58 -26.64
N CYS A 440 16.14 23.28 -26.59
CA CYS A 440 16.49 22.47 -27.74
C CYS A 440 17.79 22.87 -28.45
N GLN A 441 18.63 23.69 -27.81
CA GLN A 441 19.97 24.01 -28.28
C GLN A 441 20.96 22.97 -27.76
N SER A 442 21.77 22.43 -28.67
CA SER A 442 22.83 21.47 -28.34
C SER A 442 24.10 22.23 -27.97
N GLU A 443 24.54 22.15 -26.72
CA GLU A 443 25.83 22.68 -26.27
C GLU A 443 26.87 21.55 -26.32
N LYS A 444 28.01 21.77 -26.99
CA LYS A 444 29.13 20.84 -26.94
C LYS A 444 29.75 20.88 -25.55
N ILE A 445 29.66 19.78 -24.82
CA ILE A 445 30.16 19.68 -23.44
C ILE A 445 31.55 19.03 -23.36
N GLY A 446 31.97 18.25 -24.37
CA GLY A 446 33.30 17.63 -24.37
C GLY A 446 33.63 16.85 -25.64
N ASP A 447 34.73 16.08 -25.60
CA ASP A 447 35.16 15.18 -26.66
C ASP A 447 35.99 13.98 -26.16
N ILE A 448 35.94 12.87 -26.90
CA ILE A 448 36.67 11.63 -26.66
C ILE A 448 37.38 11.26 -27.97
N PHE A 449 38.67 10.93 -27.94
CA PHE A 449 39.37 10.43 -29.12
C PHE A 449 39.52 8.91 -29.05
N TYR A 450 39.28 8.21 -30.15
CA TYR A 450 39.44 6.76 -30.30
C TYR A 450 40.52 6.44 -31.35
N ASN A 451 41.31 5.39 -31.13
CA ASN A 451 42.19 4.84 -32.16
C ASN A 451 41.41 3.97 -33.17
N PHE A 452 42.11 3.50 -34.20
CA PHE A 452 41.59 2.56 -35.20
C PHE A 452 41.10 1.22 -34.63
N ASP A 453 41.50 0.88 -33.40
CA ASP A 453 41.01 -0.32 -32.70
C ASP A 453 39.72 -0.12 -31.91
N GLY A 454 39.15 1.09 -31.93
CA GLY A 454 37.96 1.39 -31.13
C GLY A 454 38.26 1.65 -29.66
N LYS A 455 39.54 1.77 -29.28
CA LYS A 455 39.96 2.07 -27.92
C LYS A 455 40.13 3.58 -27.75
N PRO A 456 39.63 4.18 -26.66
CA PRO A 456 39.84 5.59 -26.41
C PRO A 456 41.33 5.89 -26.19
N LEU A 457 41.91 6.80 -27.00
CA LEU A 457 43.32 7.21 -27.01
C LEU A 457 43.63 8.24 -25.93
N VAL A 458 42.95 9.39 -25.96
CA VAL A 458 43.10 10.53 -25.06
C VAL A 458 41.79 11.30 -25.14
N GLY A 459 41.22 11.78 -24.02
CA GLY A 459 40.01 12.59 -24.11
C GLY A 459 39.31 12.79 -22.78
N MET A 460 38.53 13.87 -22.72
CA MET A 460 37.68 14.23 -21.60
C MET A 460 36.57 13.16 -21.47
N CYS A 461 36.79 12.12 -20.66
CA CYS A 461 35.76 11.09 -20.47
C CYS A 461 34.68 11.59 -19.52
N MET A 462 33.69 12.27 -20.08
CA MET A 462 32.51 12.70 -19.34
C MET A 462 31.65 11.48 -18.97
N GLN A 463 32.01 10.79 -17.88
CA GLN A 463 31.15 9.76 -17.29
C GLN A 463 30.02 10.46 -16.52
N LEU A 464 28.95 10.74 -17.25
CA LEU A 464 27.79 11.48 -16.78
C LEU A 464 26.93 10.62 -15.85
N ASN A 465 27.32 10.61 -14.58
CA ASN A 465 26.51 10.02 -13.52
C ASN A 465 25.42 11.01 -13.10
N GLN A 466 24.27 10.94 -13.76
CA GLN A 466 23.09 11.64 -13.28
C GLN A 466 22.47 10.91 -12.09
N PHE A 467 22.41 11.62 -10.97
CA PHE A 467 21.54 11.31 -9.85
C PHE A 467 20.37 12.30 -9.88
N LEU A 468 19.17 11.75 -10.00
CA LEU A 468 17.86 12.40 -9.79
C LEU A 468 17.85 13.92 -10.03
N ASN A 469 17.58 14.25 -11.29
CA ASN A 469 16.96 15.46 -11.83
C ASN A 469 17.71 16.76 -12.11
N LEU A 470 18.87 17.16 -11.57
CA LEU A 470 19.30 18.56 -11.81
C LEU A 470 20.82 18.89 -11.84
N SER A 471 21.73 17.94 -12.08
CA SER A 471 23.19 18.25 -12.15
C SER A 471 24.04 17.30 -12.99
N TYR A 472 25.12 17.82 -13.60
CA TYR A 472 26.09 17.06 -14.40
C TYR A 472 27.36 16.80 -13.59
N ILE A 473 27.80 15.54 -13.49
CA ILE A 473 29.11 15.15 -12.91
C ILE A 473 29.96 14.56 -14.02
N ALA A 474 31.24 14.91 -14.09
CA ALA A 474 32.18 14.38 -15.06
C ALA A 474 33.54 14.08 -14.42
N SER A 475 34.27 13.12 -14.97
CA SER A 475 35.65 12.82 -14.58
C SER A 475 36.59 13.15 -15.75
N VAL A 476 37.55 14.03 -15.57
CA VAL A 476 38.41 14.54 -16.64
C VAL A 476 39.84 14.08 -16.41
N GLY A 477 40.43 13.35 -17.35
CA GLY A 477 41.84 12.93 -17.27
C GLY A 477 42.32 12.28 -18.55
N LYS A 478 43.51 11.66 -18.50
CA LYS A 478 44.15 11.02 -19.67
C LYS A 478 43.91 9.51 -19.66
N PHE A 479 43.74 8.94 -20.85
CA PHE A 479 43.85 7.50 -21.09
C PHE A 479 45.17 7.19 -21.79
N VAL A 480 45.69 5.99 -21.56
CA VAL A 480 46.71 5.34 -22.40
C VAL A 480 46.24 3.89 -22.57
N ASP A 481 46.12 3.46 -23.83
CA ASP A 481 45.63 2.13 -24.22
C ASP A 481 44.28 1.72 -23.59
N GLY A 482 43.31 2.65 -23.56
CA GLY A 482 41.98 2.42 -23.02
C GLY A 482 41.89 2.38 -21.49
N LYS A 483 42.97 2.69 -20.77
CA LYS A 483 43.03 2.67 -19.31
C LYS A 483 43.38 4.04 -18.74
N LYS A 484 42.78 4.39 -17.59
CA LYS A 484 42.96 5.70 -16.93
C LYS A 484 44.39 5.82 -16.40
N VAL A 485 45.08 6.92 -16.71
CA VAL A 485 46.43 7.22 -16.23
C VAL A 485 46.56 8.70 -15.81
N GLY A 486 47.52 8.98 -14.93
CA GLY A 486 47.84 10.33 -14.49
C GLY A 486 46.71 10.99 -13.69
N LYS A 487 46.72 12.32 -13.65
CA LYS A 487 45.75 13.11 -12.87
C LYS A 487 44.36 13.11 -13.48
N TRP A 488 43.35 12.91 -12.64
CA TRP A 488 41.94 12.91 -12.97
C TRP A 488 41.18 13.85 -12.05
N ASP A 489 40.41 14.76 -12.62
CA ASP A 489 39.60 15.74 -11.89
C ASP A 489 38.12 15.37 -11.99
N ILE A 490 37.38 15.40 -10.90
CA ILE A 490 35.92 15.25 -10.91
C ILE A 490 35.32 16.65 -10.90
N ILE A 491 34.55 17.00 -11.92
CA ILE A 491 33.92 18.30 -12.10
C ILE A 491 32.38 18.18 -12.04
N TYR A 492 31.72 19.26 -11.61
CA TYR A 492 30.27 19.33 -11.40
C TYR A 492 29.69 20.62 -11.96
N ARG A 493 28.52 20.56 -12.61
CA ARG A 493 27.76 21.72 -13.08
C ARG A 493 26.32 21.66 -12.57
N SER A 494 25.88 22.74 -11.91
CA SER A 494 24.48 22.97 -11.55
C SER A 494 23.72 23.57 -12.74
N LEU A 495 22.43 23.24 -12.93
CA LEU A 495 21.62 23.72 -14.06
C LEU A 495 21.45 25.25 -14.14
N HIS A 496 21.74 26.00 -13.08
CA HIS A 496 21.65 27.47 -13.08
C HIS A 496 22.88 28.15 -13.70
N TYR A 497 23.20 27.84 -14.96
CA TYR A 497 24.19 28.53 -15.81
C TYR A 497 25.63 28.69 -15.27
N GLU A 498 25.99 28.06 -14.15
CA GLU A 498 27.34 28.11 -13.61
C GLU A 498 28.33 27.29 -14.48
N PRO A 499 29.62 27.67 -14.56
CA PRO A 499 30.67 26.84 -15.15
C PRO A 499 30.92 25.56 -14.33
N PHE A 500 31.51 24.53 -14.96
CA PHE A 500 31.92 23.31 -14.24
C PHE A 500 32.90 23.65 -13.11
N GLN A 501 32.56 23.26 -11.88
CA GLN A 501 33.42 23.40 -10.70
C GLN A 501 34.09 22.07 -10.38
N LYS A 502 35.40 22.07 -10.11
CA LYS A 502 36.11 20.89 -9.63
C LYS A 502 35.67 20.54 -8.21
N ILE A 503 35.14 19.34 -8.02
CA ILE A 503 34.63 18.83 -6.74
C ILE A 503 35.38 17.59 -6.21
N GLY A 504 36.24 16.98 -7.02
CA GLY A 504 37.06 15.85 -6.59
C GLY A 504 38.16 15.49 -7.59
N GLY A 505 38.72 14.29 -7.46
CA GLY A 505 39.80 13.78 -8.33
C GLY A 505 40.94 13.11 -7.58
N GLY A 506 41.89 12.55 -8.33
CA GLY A 506 43.11 11.93 -7.82
C GLY A 506 44.00 11.46 -8.96
N GLU A 507 44.97 10.59 -8.67
CA GLU A 507 45.94 10.13 -9.67
C GLU A 507 45.83 8.62 -9.92
N TYR A 508 45.98 8.23 -11.18
CA TYR A 508 46.17 6.84 -11.60
C TYR A 508 47.64 6.61 -11.96
N HIS A 509 48.13 5.40 -11.68
CA HIS A 509 49.49 5.00 -12.01
C HIS A 509 49.76 5.17 -13.52
N THR A 510 50.90 5.75 -13.88
CA THR A 510 51.23 6.13 -15.27
C THR A 510 51.56 4.94 -16.17
N THR A 511 52.18 3.89 -15.62
CA THR A 511 52.52 2.64 -16.33
C THR A 511 51.56 1.49 -16.02
N ASN A 512 51.05 1.37 -14.79
CA ASN A 512 50.08 0.36 -14.37
C ASN A 512 48.64 0.84 -14.54
N SER A 513 48.31 0.92 -15.81
CA SER A 513 47.04 1.20 -16.45
C SER A 513 45.77 0.86 -15.63
N GLY A 514 45.17 1.88 -15.00
CA GLY A 514 43.89 1.82 -14.28
C GLY A 514 43.95 1.74 -12.75
N ILE A 515 45.14 1.65 -12.14
CA ILE A 515 45.29 1.57 -10.68
C ILE A 515 45.31 2.97 -10.06
N LYS A 516 44.36 3.27 -9.15
CA LYS A 516 44.35 4.50 -8.35
C LYS A 516 45.53 4.51 -7.36
N ILE A 517 46.20 5.66 -7.22
CA ILE A 517 47.31 5.88 -6.29
C ILE A 517 47.21 7.28 -5.65
N GLY A 518 47.85 7.45 -4.49
CA GLY A 518 47.97 8.74 -3.80
C GLY A 518 46.64 9.28 -3.31
N LYS A 519 46.55 10.60 -3.13
CA LYS A 519 45.37 11.26 -2.57
C LYS A 519 44.22 11.32 -3.57
N TRP A 520 43.02 11.00 -3.08
CA TRP A 520 41.79 10.95 -3.87
C TRP A 520 40.64 11.61 -3.13
N ILE A 521 39.87 12.42 -3.86
CA ILE A 521 38.54 12.88 -3.47
C ILE A 521 37.51 12.20 -4.37
N GLU A 522 36.77 11.23 -3.85
CA GLU A 522 35.71 10.50 -4.57
C GLU A 522 34.33 11.05 -4.25
N LEU A 523 33.34 10.75 -5.09
CA LEU A 523 31.94 11.03 -4.80
C LEU A 523 31.24 9.76 -4.31
N SER A 524 30.28 9.91 -3.41
CA SER A 524 29.39 8.79 -3.08
C SER A 524 28.54 8.40 -4.28
N GLY A 525 28.14 7.12 -4.31
CA GLY A 525 27.13 6.63 -5.25
C GLY A 525 25.72 7.19 -5.03
N TYR A 526 25.54 8.26 -4.23
CA TYR A 526 24.26 8.94 -3.98
C TYR A 526 24.37 10.46 -4.19
N PHE A 527 25.35 10.93 -4.95
CA PHE A 527 25.64 12.36 -5.10
C PHE A 527 24.52 13.09 -5.84
N SER A 528 23.67 13.85 -5.14
CA SER A 528 22.59 14.66 -5.72
C SER A 528 22.74 16.14 -5.31
N GLN A 529 21.95 17.05 -5.89
CA GLN A 529 21.95 18.47 -5.49
C GLN A 529 21.79 18.66 -3.97
N ASN A 530 21.03 17.79 -3.31
CA ASN A 530 20.78 17.87 -1.87
C ASN A 530 21.80 17.07 -1.03
N ILE A 531 22.54 16.14 -1.64
CA ILE A 531 23.45 15.21 -0.96
C ILE A 531 24.78 15.19 -1.70
N GLN A 532 25.72 16.04 -1.31
CA GLN A 532 27.04 16.14 -1.93
C GLN A 532 28.07 15.40 -1.09
N VAL A 533 27.97 14.07 -1.02
CA VAL A 533 28.90 13.27 -0.20
C VAL A 533 30.18 12.99 -0.98
N THR A 534 31.33 13.40 -0.43
CA THR A 534 32.67 13.12 -0.97
C THR A 534 33.54 12.35 0.02
N TYR A 535 34.50 11.58 -0.46
CA TYR A 535 35.44 10.80 0.35
C TYR A 535 36.86 11.23 0.02
N ASP A 536 37.63 11.67 1.01
CA ASP A 536 39.00 12.17 0.88
C ASP A 536 39.95 11.22 1.62
N GLY A 537 40.83 10.55 0.91
CA GLY A 537 41.78 9.61 1.50
C GLY A 537 42.86 9.21 0.51
N GLU A 538 43.57 8.13 0.81
CA GLU A 538 44.70 7.68 0.02
C GLU A 538 44.47 6.28 -0.56
N TYR A 539 44.94 6.11 -1.80
CA TYR A 539 45.02 4.83 -2.47
C TYR A 539 46.47 4.36 -2.53
N GLN A 540 46.70 3.08 -2.24
CA GLN A 540 47.97 2.39 -2.49
C GLN A 540 47.69 1.12 -3.26
N ASN A 541 48.33 0.96 -4.43
CA ASN A 541 48.14 -0.18 -5.34
C ASN A 541 46.65 -0.48 -5.66
N GLY A 542 45.83 0.57 -5.83
CA GLY A 542 44.42 0.43 -6.20
C GLY A 542 43.49 0.09 -5.04
N LYS A 543 44.03 -0.01 -3.82
CA LYS A 543 43.27 -0.26 -2.59
C LYS A 543 43.21 1.02 -1.75
N LYS A 544 42.07 1.29 -1.14
CA LYS A 544 41.91 2.37 -0.16
C LYS A 544 42.74 2.02 1.07
N VAL A 545 43.59 2.90 1.56
CA VAL A 545 44.41 2.67 2.76
C VAL A 545 44.28 3.83 3.73
N GLY A 546 44.48 3.56 5.01
CA GLY A 546 44.49 4.57 6.07
C GLY A 546 43.16 5.30 6.23
N LEU A 547 43.22 6.54 6.74
CA LEU A 547 42.04 7.33 7.11
C LEU A 547 41.44 8.06 5.90
N TRP A 548 40.21 7.69 5.57
CA TRP A 548 39.34 8.30 4.58
C TRP A 548 38.27 9.17 5.24
N LYS A 549 38.31 10.48 5.04
CA LYS A 549 37.33 11.44 5.55
C LYS A 549 36.11 11.49 4.65
N VAL A 550 34.91 11.40 5.21
CA VAL A 550 33.65 11.49 4.48
C VAL A 550 33.09 12.89 4.69
N TYR A 551 32.94 13.69 3.64
CA TYR A 551 32.28 15.00 3.68
C TYR A 551 30.88 14.92 3.08
N ASN A 552 29.94 15.72 3.55
CA ASN A 552 28.64 15.99 2.94
C ASN A 552 28.49 17.51 2.77
N GLN A 553 28.38 18.01 1.54
CA GLN A 553 28.39 19.44 1.20
C GLN A 553 29.62 20.17 1.76
N LYS A 554 30.83 19.62 1.52
CA LYS A 554 32.12 20.10 2.06
C LYS A 554 32.26 20.05 3.59
N LYS A 555 31.29 19.48 4.32
CA LYS A 555 31.37 19.34 5.78
C LYS A 555 31.73 17.92 6.16
N LEU A 556 32.72 17.69 7.02
CA LEU A 556 33.02 16.36 7.53
C LEU A 556 31.73 15.75 8.12
N SER A 557 31.53 14.45 7.90
CA SER A 557 30.30 13.71 8.23
C SER A 557 30.61 12.30 8.78
N GLY A 558 31.81 11.79 8.50
CA GLY A 558 32.32 10.54 9.05
C GLY A 558 33.77 10.32 8.64
N CYS A 559 34.34 9.18 9.02
CA CYS A 559 35.59 8.68 8.48
C CYS A 559 35.59 7.15 8.38
N LEU A 560 36.39 6.61 7.50
CA LEU A 560 36.64 5.18 7.32
C LEU A 560 38.14 4.98 7.48
N ASN A 561 38.59 3.95 8.18
CA ASN A 561 39.99 3.55 8.20
C ASN A 561 40.12 2.21 7.48
N TYR A 562 41.09 2.10 6.59
CA TYR A 562 41.34 0.90 5.79
C TYR A 562 42.72 0.33 6.10
N ASP A 563 42.83 -1.00 6.13
CA ASP A 563 44.13 -1.68 6.14
C ASP A 563 44.82 -1.63 4.76
N LEU A 564 46.02 -2.21 4.67
CA LEU A 564 46.78 -2.28 3.41
C LEU A 564 46.10 -3.19 2.37
N GLU A 565 45.23 -4.10 2.79
CA GLU A 565 44.45 -4.96 1.90
C GLU A 565 43.21 -4.27 1.32
N GLY A 566 42.84 -3.08 1.79
CA GLY A 566 41.67 -2.33 1.36
C GLY A 566 40.38 -2.69 2.10
N ARG A 567 40.48 -3.40 3.23
CA ARG A 567 39.34 -3.75 4.08
C ARG A 567 39.10 -2.62 5.07
N VAL A 568 37.83 -2.27 5.29
CA VAL A 568 37.45 -1.29 6.30
C VAL A 568 37.71 -1.89 7.69
N ILE A 569 38.72 -1.39 8.40
CA ILE A 569 39.03 -1.80 9.78
C ILE A 569 38.32 -0.90 10.80
N TYR A 570 37.83 0.27 10.38
CA TYR A 570 37.02 1.14 11.23
C TYR A 570 36.13 2.08 10.42
N LYS A 571 34.95 2.40 10.95
CA LYS A 571 33.99 3.35 10.37
C LYS A 571 33.43 4.22 11.47
N SER A 572 33.61 5.54 11.36
CA SER A 572 32.90 6.54 12.14
C SER A 572 31.83 7.23 11.29
N GLY A 573 30.62 7.32 11.83
CA GLY A 573 29.53 8.11 11.25
C GLY A 573 28.68 7.38 10.20
N HIS A 574 27.52 6.89 10.62
CA HIS A 574 26.17 7.34 10.21
C HIS A 574 25.17 6.56 11.10
N PRO A 575 24.18 7.19 11.78
CA PRO A 575 23.66 8.55 11.60
C PRO A 575 23.89 9.54 12.76
N SER A 576 24.95 9.41 13.55
CA SER A 576 25.25 10.34 14.65
C SER A 576 26.20 11.47 14.21
N ASN A 577 25.96 12.71 14.66
CA ASN A 577 26.86 13.87 14.50
C ASN A 577 28.20 13.73 15.24
N ILE A 578 28.68 12.50 15.46
CA ILE A 578 29.78 12.12 16.34
C ILE A 578 30.83 11.41 15.50
N ILE A 579 32.09 11.81 15.65
CA ILE A 579 33.25 11.23 14.98
C ILE A 579 34.25 10.86 16.07
N ASN A 580 34.66 9.58 16.16
CA ASN A 580 35.82 9.23 16.98
C ASN A 580 37.05 9.14 16.09
N ILE A 581 38.12 9.84 16.49
CA ILE A 581 39.40 9.92 15.79
C ILE A 581 40.48 9.38 16.73
N GLY A 582 41.26 8.42 16.25
CA GLY A 582 42.40 7.88 16.97
C GLY A 582 43.14 6.88 16.09
N GLU A 583 44.24 6.34 16.62
CA GLU A 583 45.10 5.41 15.91
C GLU A 583 44.60 3.97 16.06
N ILE A 584 44.77 3.20 14.99
CA ILE A 584 44.52 1.76 14.98
C ILE A 584 45.83 1.08 14.56
N ALA A 585 46.38 0.25 15.44
CA ALA A 585 47.53 -0.59 15.16
C ALA A 585 47.11 -2.05 15.25
N GLN A 586 47.42 -2.85 14.22
CA GLN A 586 47.09 -4.29 14.16
C GLN A 586 45.59 -4.60 14.41
N GLY A 587 44.70 -3.74 13.93
CA GLY A 587 43.25 -3.89 14.12
C GLY A 587 42.73 -3.50 15.52
N GLN A 588 43.59 -3.01 16.41
CA GLN A 588 43.23 -2.58 17.76
C GLN A 588 43.38 -1.07 17.92
N LYS A 589 42.51 -0.46 18.74
CA LYS A 589 42.62 0.96 19.09
C LYS A 589 43.82 1.15 20.02
N VAL A 590 44.71 2.08 19.68
CA VAL A 590 45.88 2.42 20.51
C VAL A 590 45.97 3.93 20.70
N GLY A 591 46.67 4.34 21.75
CA GLY A 591 46.95 5.75 22.02
C GLY A 591 45.71 6.59 22.32
N ARG A 592 45.80 7.89 22.02
CA ARG A 592 44.73 8.86 22.31
C ARG A 592 43.60 8.77 21.29
N TRP A 593 42.37 8.69 21.80
CA TRP A 593 41.15 8.74 21.02
C TRP A 593 40.29 9.92 21.43
N ASP A 594 40.01 10.80 20.48
CA ASP A 594 39.18 11.97 20.66
C ASP A 594 37.79 11.71 20.08
N ILE A 595 36.74 12.09 20.80
CA ILE A 595 35.35 12.03 20.34
C ILE A 595 34.88 13.44 20.04
N LEU A 596 34.61 13.72 18.77
CA LEU A 596 34.20 15.01 18.26
C LEU A 596 32.71 15.01 17.94
N SER A 597 31.98 16.06 18.31
CA SER A 597 30.59 16.28 17.87
C SER A 597 30.46 17.55 17.06
N ARG A 598 29.68 17.46 15.98
CA ARG A 598 29.36 18.60 15.12
C ARG A 598 28.32 19.50 15.78
N CYS A 599 28.65 20.77 15.98
CA CYS A 599 27.71 21.78 16.42
C CYS A 599 26.88 22.30 15.22
N SER A 600 25.56 22.46 15.41
CA SER A 600 24.64 22.80 14.31
C SER A 600 24.69 24.26 13.88
N SER A 601 25.12 25.18 14.74
CA SER A 601 25.06 26.62 14.49
C SER A 601 26.30 27.19 13.80
N ASP A 602 27.48 26.66 14.06
CA ASP A 602 28.76 27.18 13.55
C ASP A 602 29.53 26.16 12.69
N GLN A 603 28.97 24.95 12.52
CA GLN A 603 29.54 23.85 11.73
C GLN A 603 30.95 23.41 12.14
N LYS A 604 31.41 23.78 13.35
CA LYS A 604 32.67 23.32 13.93
C LYS A 604 32.48 22.02 14.69
N TYR A 605 33.53 21.20 14.71
CA TYR A 605 33.61 20.01 15.55
C TYR A 605 34.18 20.40 16.92
N LEU A 606 33.49 19.99 17.98
CA LEU A 606 33.92 20.20 19.36
C LEU A 606 34.36 18.87 19.95
N LEU A 607 35.50 18.86 20.67
CA LEU A 607 35.92 17.73 21.49
C LEU A 607 34.94 17.56 22.65
N ILE A 608 34.16 16.48 22.61
CA ILE A 608 33.10 16.20 23.60
C ILE A 608 33.40 14.99 24.47
N GLY A 609 34.36 14.15 24.09
CA GLY A 609 34.83 13.04 24.88
C GLY A 609 36.12 12.44 24.35
N GLY A 610 36.52 11.29 24.89
CA GLY A 610 37.78 10.63 24.54
C GLY A 610 38.54 10.09 25.74
N GLY A 611 39.69 9.50 25.47
CA GLY A 611 40.61 8.94 26.47
C GLY A 611 41.76 8.20 25.81
N GLN A 612 42.49 7.40 26.58
CA GLN A 612 43.66 6.66 26.10
C GLN A 612 43.43 5.14 26.10
N TYR A 613 43.94 4.49 25.07
CA TYR A 613 44.09 3.04 25.01
C TYR A 613 45.55 2.65 25.22
N GLU A 614 45.78 1.57 25.97
CA GLU A 614 47.10 1.01 26.21
C GLU A 614 47.69 0.42 24.93
N GLU A 615 48.96 0.73 24.63
CA GLU A 615 49.69 0.17 23.50
C GLU A 615 50.20 -1.24 23.86
N GLY A 616 49.82 -2.25 23.08
CA GLY A 616 50.29 -3.64 23.26
C GLY A 616 49.41 -4.57 24.11
N ASN A 617 48.33 -4.07 24.72
CA ASN A 617 47.47 -4.87 25.61
C ASN A 617 46.00 -4.89 25.14
N TYR A 618 45.76 -5.48 23.97
CA TYR A 618 44.41 -5.72 23.41
C TYR A 618 43.52 -4.48 23.22
N GLY A 619 44.09 -3.27 23.19
CA GLY A 619 43.31 -2.03 23.09
C GLY A 619 42.41 -1.80 24.31
N MET A 620 42.92 -2.04 25.52
CA MET A 620 42.22 -1.72 26.77
C MET A 620 42.24 -0.22 27.06
N LYS A 621 41.10 0.31 27.55
CA LYS A 621 41.00 1.70 28.02
C LYS A 621 41.79 1.88 29.31
N ILE A 622 42.52 3.00 29.41
CA ILE A 622 43.28 3.40 30.60
C ILE A 622 43.12 4.91 30.87
N GLY A 623 43.33 5.31 32.13
CA GLY A 623 43.35 6.71 32.56
C GLY A 623 41.98 7.38 32.57
N GLU A 624 41.96 8.71 32.48
CA GLU A 624 40.73 9.49 32.42
C GLU A 624 39.98 9.30 31.10
N TRP A 625 38.67 9.12 31.21
CA TRP A 625 37.77 8.94 30.08
C TRP A 625 36.52 9.80 30.19
N ILE A 626 36.11 10.31 29.04
CA ILE A 626 34.80 10.91 28.84
C ILE A 626 34.05 10.08 27.80
N GLU A 627 33.07 9.31 28.26
CA GLU A 627 32.21 8.48 27.39
C GLU A 627 30.92 9.21 27.04
N LEU A 628 30.33 8.88 25.89
CA LEU A 628 29.03 9.38 25.50
C LEU A 628 27.94 8.37 25.87
N GLY A 629 26.77 8.85 26.29
CA GLY A 629 25.58 8.01 26.42
C GLY A 629 25.10 7.47 25.09
N GLU A 630 24.44 6.32 25.12
CA GLU A 630 23.90 5.66 23.91
C GLU A 630 22.96 6.57 23.12
N MET A 631 22.20 7.42 23.83
CA MET A 631 21.27 8.39 23.26
C MET A 631 21.91 9.78 23.03
N PHE A 632 23.23 9.85 22.82
CA PHE A 632 23.90 11.12 22.52
C PHE A 632 23.43 11.67 21.18
N THR A 633 22.66 12.76 21.24
CA THR A 633 22.11 13.45 20.08
C THR A 633 22.44 14.93 20.15
N LYS A 634 22.19 15.65 19.04
CA LYS A 634 22.36 17.12 19.01
C LYS A 634 21.53 17.87 20.07
N TYR A 635 20.45 17.24 20.56
CA TYR A 635 19.59 17.83 21.57
C TYR A 635 19.85 17.28 22.97
N THR A 636 20.35 16.05 23.09
CA THR A 636 20.58 15.38 24.37
C THR A 636 22.02 14.90 24.41
N GLN A 637 22.86 15.61 25.15
CA GLN A 637 24.28 15.27 25.25
C GLN A 637 24.54 14.76 26.66
N VAL A 638 24.59 13.44 26.83
CA VAL A 638 24.96 12.81 28.10
C VAL A 638 26.39 12.33 28.01
N THR A 639 27.22 12.71 28.97
CA THR A 639 28.62 12.25 29.06
C THR A 639 28.94 11.67 30.43
N TYR A 640 29.70 10.59 30.47
CA TYR A 640 30.18 9.93 31.68
C TYR A 640 31.67 10.22 31.86
N HIS A 641 32.05 10.77 33.01
CA HIS A 641 33.42 11.15 33.31
C HIS A 641 33.93 10.27 34.43
N GLY A 642 35.07 9.63 34.25
CA GLY A 642 35.70 8.80 35.28
C GLY A 642 36.98 8.17 34.75
N GLU A 643 37.49 7.19 35.48
CA GLU A 643 38.77 6.57 35.17
C GLU A 643 38.62 5.08 34.83
N TYR A 644 39.51 4.64 33.95
CA TYR A 644 39.72 3.25 33.60
C TYR A 644 41.07 2.76 34.11
N LEU A 645 41.09 1.55 34.65
CA LEU A 645 42.30 0.80 34.98
C LEU A 645 42.18 -0.59 34.35
N ASN A 646 43.09 -0.94 33.45
CA ASN A 646 43.11 -2.24 32.73
C ASN A 646 41.75 -2.59 32.09
N GLY A 647 41.13 -1.63 31.41
CA GLY A 647 39.83 -1.81 30.75
C GLY A 647 38.62 -1.86 31.68
N LYS A 648 38.77 -1.72 33.00
CA LYS A 648 37.67 -1.68 33.98
C LYS A 648 37.44 -0.28 34.51
N LYS A 649 36.17 0.08 34.73
CA LYS A 649 35.80 1.36 35.37
C LYS A 649 36.14 1.32 36.85
N VAL A 650 36.84 2.33 37.34
CA VAL A 650 37.24 2.43 38.76
C VAL A 650 36.89 3.81 39.32
N GLY A 651 36.80 3.90 40.64
CA GLY A 651 36.64 5.17 41.35
C GLY A 651 35.30 5.88 41.08
N LYS A 652 35.31 7.21 41.18
CA LYS A 652 34.09 8.02 41.07
C LYS A 652 33.75 8.31 39.61
N TRP A 653 32.52 8.01 39.22
CA TRP A 653 31.99 8.30 37.89
C TRP A 653 30.86 9.33 37.97
N GLN A 654 30.94 10.36 37.14
CA GLN A 654 30.00 11.48 37.11
C GLN A 654 29.22 11.51 35.78
N ILE A 655 27.91 11.75 35.85
CA ILE A 655 27.04 11.84 34.67
C ILE A 655 26.67 13.29 34.45
N PHE A 656 27.11 13.85 33.32
CA PHE A 656 26.77 15.20 32.90
C PHE A 656 25.74 15.19 31.79
N PHE A 657 24.80 16.13 31.82
CA PHE A 657 23.81 16.36 30.78
C PHE A 657 23.87 17.80 30.27
N GLN A 658 23.85 17.94 28.95
CA GLN A 658 23.82 19.21 28.23
C GLN A 658 22.68 19.20 27.21
N PHE A 659 21.95 20.34 27.13
CA PHE A 659 20.76 20.50 26.30
C PHE A 659 20.91 21.71 25.37
N LYS A 660 20.58 21.57 24.08
CA LYS A 660 20.47 22.67 23.09
C LYS A 660 21.60 23.72 23.14
N GLY A 661 22.86 23.30 23.15
CA GLY A 661 23.99 24.25 23.07
C GLY A 661 24.15 25.18 24.29
N ILE A 662 23.42 24.93 25.40
CA ILE A 662 23.70 25.58 26.68
C ILE A 662 25.13 25.18 27.07
N LYS A 663 26.06 26.14 27.20
CA LYS A 663 27.48 25.85 27.47
C LYS A 663 27.74 25.15 28.82
N ILE A 664 26.76 25.16 29.73
CA ILE A 664 26.91 24.63 31.09
C ILE A 664 26.49 23.15 31.11
N LYS A 665 27.45 22.25 31.33
CA LYS A 665 27.20 20.84 31.64
C LYS A 665 26.59 20.74 33.04
N LYS A 666 25.42 20.12 33.17
CA LYS A 666 24.78 19.89 34.47
C LYS A 666 25.10 18.47 34.97
N LEU A 667 25.69 18.35 36.16
CA LEU A 667 25.81 17.06 36.85
C LEU A 667 24.40 16.55 37.21
N ILE A 668 24.02 15.39 36.68
CA ILE A 668 22.69 14.79 36.87
C ILE A 668 22.72 13.43 37.56
N GLY A 669 23.89 12.81 37.69
CA GLY A 669 24.03 11.55 38.40
C GLY A 669 25.47 11.06 38.50
N GLY A 670 25.64 9.79 38.82
CA GLY A 670 26.93 9.16 39.06
C GLY A 670 26.94 8.25 40.28
N GLY A 671 28.11 7.70 40.58
CA GLY A 671 28.36 6.83 41.72
C GLY A 671 29.81 6.39 41.79
N GLN A 672 30.08 5.33 42.54
CA GLN A 672 31.43 4.80 42.73
C GLN A 672 31.53 3.36 42.25
N TYR A 673 32.66 3.06 41.60
CA TYR A 673 33.10 1.72 41.28
C TYR A 673 34.21 1.31 42.24
N GLU A 674 34.19 0.04 42.63
CA GLU A 674 35.22 -0.57 43.47
C GLU A 674 36.54 -0.70 42.69
N VAL A 675 37.64 -0.27 43.31
CA VAL A 675 38.97 -0.24 42.69
C VAL A 675 39.64 -1.62 42.71
N GLU A 676 39.47 -2.37 43.80
CA GLU A 676 40.22 -3.61 44.07
C GLU A 676 39.58 -4.87 43.44
N ASN A 677 38.24 -4.91 43.31
CA ASN A 677 37.50 -6.09 42.85
C ASN A 677 36.62 -5.80 41.62
N CYS A 678 37.24 -5.76 40.44
CA CYS A 678 36.55 -5.95 39.16
C CYS A 678 35.66 -4.79 38.65
N GLY A 679 35.67 -3.61 39.25
CA GLY A 679 34.87 -2.48 38.77
C GLY A 679 33.37 -2.70 38.99
N LEU A 680 32.99 -3.26 40.14
CA LEU A 680 31.60 -3.38 40.56
C LEU A 680 31.08 -2.04 41.09
N LYS A 681 29.80 -1.73 40.83
CA LYS A 681 29.14 -0.55 41.40
C LYS A 681 28.93 -0.74 42.90
N ILE A 682 29.22 0.29 43.69
CA ILE A 682 29.02 0.31 45.14
C ILE A 682 28.43 1.65 45.60
N GLY A 683 27.76 1.64 46.76
CA GLY A 683 27.26 2.83 47.43
C GLY A 683 26.05 3.46 46.74
N ASN A 684 25.82 4.75 46.98
CA ASN A 684 24.69 5.48 46.40
C ASN A 684 24.93 5.81 44.93
N TRP A 685 23.92 5.53 44.10
CA TRP A 685 23.96 5.75 42.66
C TRP A 685 22.75 6.55 42.19
N ILE A 686 23.01 7.48 41.28
CA ILE A 686 21.97 8.09 40.46
C ILE A 686 22.23 7.66 39.02
N GLU A 687 21.44 6.71 38.53
CA GLU A 687 21.47 6.21 37.16
C GLU A 687 20.54 7.02 36.26
N ILE A 688 20.72 6.90 34.95
CA ILE A 688 19.79 7.39 33.94
C ILE A 688 19.18 6.20 33.21
N SER A 689 17.96 6.33 32.72
CA SER A 689 17.35 5.33 31.84
C SER A 689 18.03 5.31 30.47
N ASP A 690 18.02 4.15 29.81
CA ASP A 690 18.42 4.01 28.40
C ASP A 690 17.57 4.91 27.48
N THR A 691 16.36 5.28 27.91
CA THR A 691 15.50 6.22 27.21
C THR A 691 15.77 7.69 27.55
N PHE A 692 16.81 8.00 28.33
CA PHE A 692 17.08 9.35 28.83
C PHE A 692 17.34 10.31 27.66
N ASN A 693 16.41 11.25 27.46
CA ASN A 693 16.50 12.27 26.44
C ASN A 693 15.89 13.59 26.91
N GLN A 694 15.87 14.61 26.05
CA GLN A 694 15.27 15.91 26.38
C GLN A 694 13.81 15.85 26.86
N TYR A 695 13.05 14.86 26.41
CA TYR A 695 11.64 14.62 26.73
C TYR A 695 11.45 13.63 27.89
N SER A 696 12.38 12.70 28.06
CA SER A 696 12.40 11.70 29.13
C SER A 696 13.64 11.89 30.00
N LYS A 697 13.58 12.70 31.06
CA LYS A 697 14.72 12.95 31.96
C LYS A 697 14.76 11.93 33.09
N LEU A 698 14.66 10.66 32.75
CA LEU A 698 14.40 9.58 33.70
C LEU A 698 15.67 9.15 34.44
N THR A 699 15.77 9.44 35.73
CA THR A 699 16.86 9.02 36.61
C THR A 699 16.38 8.04 37.67
N TYR A 700 17.27 7.16 38.14
CA TYR A 700 16.98 6.22 39.23
C TYR A 700 17.96 6.46 40.37
N ASN A 701 17.46 6.71 41.57
CA ASN A 701 18.29 6.92 42.76
C ASN A 701 18.12 5.74 43.72
N GLY A 702 19.21 5.06 44.05
CA GLY A 702 19.22 3.95 45.00
C GLY A 702 20.64 3.54 45.37
N GLN A 703 20.77 2.37 45.97
CA GLN A 703 22.05 1.88 46.48
C GLN A 703 22.47 0.58 45.79
N TYR A 704 23.77 0.47 45.55
CA TYR A 704 24.45 -0.74 45.13
C TYR A 704 25.26 -1.35 46.28
N VAL A 705 25.21 -2.67 46.41
CA VAL A 705 26.09 -3.48 47.28
C VAL A 705 26.62 -4.62 46.43
N ASN A 706 27.94 -4.73 46.30
CA ASN A 706 28.63 -5.75 45.50
C ASN A 706 28.09 -5.88 44.05
N GLY A 707 27.81 -4.75 43.40
CA GLY A 707 27.28 -4.72 42.04
C GLY A 707 25.78 -5.03 41.90
N LEU A 708 25.06 -5.33 42.99
CA LEU A 708 23.62 -5.58 43.00
C LEU A 708 22.83 -4.37 43.52
N LYS A 709 21.68 -4.08 42.90
CA LYS A 709 20.74 -3.06 43.36
C LYS A 709 20.05 -3.55 44.63
N VAL A 710 20.04 -2.77 45.71
CA VAL A 710 19.38 -3.13 46.96
C VAL A 710 18.47 -2.01 47.45
N GLY A 711 17.42 -2.37 48.20
CA GLY A 711 16.51 -1.43 48.85
C GLY A 711 15.65 -0.60 47.90
N LEU A 712 15.20 0.57 48.36
CA LEU A 712 14.27 1.43 47.64
C LEU A 712 14.98 2.27 46.56
N TRP A 713 14.67 1.99 45.30
CA TRP A 713 15.08 2.74 44.12
C TRP A 713 13.97 3.67 43.66
N LYS A 714 14.23 4.98 43.66
CA LYS A 714 13.28 6.03 43.28
C LYS A 714 13.51 6.44 41.82
N GLU A 715 12.49 6.31 40.98
CA GLU A 715 12.49 6.70 39.56
C GLU A 715 11.98 8.15 39.43
N TYR A 716 12.77 9.05 38.85
CA TYR A 716 12.43 10.46 38.67
C TYR A 716 12.44 10.86 37.19
N ASN A 717 11.41 11.54 36.67
CA ASN A 717 11.48 12.25 35.40
C ASN A 717 11.82 13.74 35.66
N GLY A 718 13.10 14.10 35.61
CA GLY A 718 13.60 15.41 36.04
C GLY A 718 13.58 15.53 37.57
N LYS A 719 12.85 16.51 38.12
CA LYS A 719 12.65 16.63 39.58
C LYS A 719 11.44 15.84 40.11
N LYS A 720 10.79 15.07 39.24
CA LYS A 720 9.46 14.52 39.49
C LYS A 720 9.53 13.02 39.73
N LEU A 721 9.22 12.54 40.94
CA LEU A 721 9.09 11.10 41.19
C LEU A 721 7.99 10.50 40.28
N ARG A 722 8.30 9.40 39.60
CA ARG A 722 7.43 8.67 38.66
C ARG A 722 7.06 7.29 39.19
N GLY A 723 7.97 6.65 39.92
CA GLY A 723 7.75 5.32 40.48
C GLY A 723 8.82 4.96 41.50
N CYS A 724 8.61 3.82 42.15
CA CYS A 724 9.55 3.23 43.07
C CYS A 724 9.67 1.73 42.77
N LEU A 725 10.89 1.22 42.86
CA LEU A 725 11.23 -0.20 42.83
C LEU A 725 11.87 -0.53 44.18
N ASN A 726 11.50 -1.65 44.79
CA ASN A 726 12.19 -2.14 45.98
C ASN A 726 12.90 -3.45 45.64
N TYR A 727 14.17 -3.53 45.99
CA TYR A 727 15.03 -4.67 45.72
C TYR A 727 15.42 -5.37 47.03
N ASP A 728 15.43 -6.70 47.04
CA ASP A 728 16.03 -7.47 48.12
C ASP A 728 17.58 -7.42 48.07
N LEU A 729 18.24 -8.10 49.00
CA LEU A 729 19.71 -8.20 49.04
C LEU A 729 20.30 -9.03 47.89
N GLY A 730 19.50 -9.86 47.23
CA GLY A 730 19.88 -10.64 46.05
C GLY A 730 19.76 -9.87 44.74
N GLY A 731 19.27 -8.62 44.78
CA GLY A 731 19.03 -7.82 43.58
C GLY A 731 17.72 -8.14 42.86
N ASN A 732 16.81 -8.91 43.47
CA ASN A 732 15.51 -9.20 42.90
C ASN A 732 14.52 -8.08 43.23
N VAL A 733 13.69 -7.72 42.27
CA VAL A 733 12.59 -6.76 42.48
C VAL A 733 11.50 -7.45 43.31
N ILE A 734 11.35 -7.04 44.56
CA ILE A 734 10.29 -7.53 45.45
C ILE A 734 9.02 -6.67 45.37
N TYR A 735 9.15 -5.43 44.89
CA TYR A 735 8.02 -4.54 44.62
C TYR A 735 8.33 -3.58 43.48
N LYS A 736 7.34 -3.38 42.59
CA LYS A 736 7.37 -2.35 41.55
C LYS A 736 6.03 -1.63 41.59
N SER A 737 6.03 -0.32 41.77
CA SER A 737 4.81 0.49 41.59
C SER A 737 4.40 0.42 40.11
N GLY A 738 3.53 -0.51 39.75
CA GLY A 738 3.31 -0.91 38.36
C GLY A 738 2.06 -0.32 37.74
N TYR A 739 2.04 0.95 37.31
CA TYR A 739 1.04 1.46 36.36
C TYR A 739 1.60 2.65 35.54
N PRO A 740 1.02 2.97 34.36
CA PRO A 740 1.52 4.02 33.48
C PRO A 740 1.47 5.41 34.15
N SER A 741 2.66 5.98 34.36
CA SER A 741 3.09 7.38 34.63
C SER A 741 2.32 8.34 35.56
N ASN A 742 1.06 8.08 35.91
CA ASN A 742 0.19 9.06 36.57
C ASN A 742 -0.55 8.51 37.80
N VAL A 743 -0.41 7.23 38.17
CA VAL A 743 -1.06 6.65 39.36
C VAL A 743 -0.03 5.90 40.19
N MET A 744 -0.03 6.10 41.50
CA MET A 744 0.92 5.51 42.46
C MET A 744 0.16 5.01 43.68
N GLU A 745 0.40 3.76 44.08
CA GLU A 745 -0.09 3.23 45.34
C GLU A 745 1.03 3.25 46.38
N ILE A 746 0.73 3.75 47.59
CA ILE A 746 1.68 3.81 48.69
C ILE A 746 1.04 3.18 49.93
N GLY A 747 1.76 2.26 50.56
CA GLY A 747 1.40 1.61 51.81
C GLY A 747 2.56 0.74 52.31
N GLU A 748 2.33 0.02 53.40
CA GLU A 748 3.34 -0.84 54.03
C GLU A 748 3.27 -2.29 53.53
N PHE A 749 4.43 -2.93 53.47
CA PHE A 749 4.58 -4.35 53.20
C PHE A 749 5.16 -5.05 54.42
N ILE A 750 4.54 -6.15 54.82
CA ILE A 750 5.10 -7.09 55.80
C ILE A 750 5.11 -8.46 55.13
N ASN A 751 6.30 -9.08 55.03
CA ASN A 751 6.51 -10.39 54.41
C ASN A 751 5.93 -10.53 52.99
N GLY A 752 6.04 -9.48 52.17
CA GLY A 752 5.54 -9.47 50.79
C GLY A 752 4.02 -9.29 50.63
N LYS A 753 3.27 -9.09 51.72
CA LYS A 753 1.83 -8.78 51.68
C LYS A 753 1.55 -7.31 52.00
N LYS A 754 0.52 -6.74 51.36
CA LYS A 754 0.01 -5.39 51.65
C LYS A 754 -0.75 -5.42 52.97
N VAL A 755 -0.42 -4.51 53.89
CA VAL A 755 -1.12 -4.38 55.18
C VAL A 755 -1.47 -2.91 55.45
N GLY A 756 -2.44 -2.70 56.34
CA GLY A 756 -2.82 -1.36 56.80
C GLY A 756 -3.41 -0.48 55.70
N ARG A 757 -3.24 0.83 55.85
CA ARG A 757 -3.80 1.83 54.93
C ARG A 757 -2.97 1.96 53.65
N TRP A 758 -3.66 1.95 52.51
CA TRP A 758 -3.08 2.14 51.19
C TRP A 758 -3.72 3.32 50.49
N ASP A 759 -2.89 4.30 50.10
CA ASP A 759 -3.31 5.50 49.40
C ASP A 759 -3.02 5.36 47.90
N ILE A 760 -4.00 5.69 47.05
CA ILE A 760 -3.86 5.78 45.58
C ILE A 760 -3.74 7.25 45.20
N LEU A 761 -2.58 7.62 44.70
CA LEU A 761 -2.22 8.97 44.33
C LEU A 761 -2.21 9.13 42.81
N ARG A 762 -2.82 10.18 42.28
CA ARG A 762 -2.75 10.54 40.85
C ARG A 762 -1.96 11.81 40.63
N ARG A 763 -1.20 11.84 39.56
CA ARG A 763 -0.65 13.05 38.99
C ARG A 763 -1.48 13.56 37.83
N ASN A 764 -1.99 14.78 37.95
CA ASN A 764 -2.58 15.48 36.81
C ASN A 764 -1.45 15.99 35.88
N SER A 765 -1.60 15.87 34.56
CA SER A 765 -0.55 16.11 33.56
C SER A 765 0.11 17.51 33.62
N ASN A 766 -0.56 18.48 34.27
CA ASN A 766 -0.14 19.88 34.40
C ASN A 766 0.69 20.24 35.66
N LYS A 767 1.82 19.56 35.88
CA LYS A 767 2.89 19.95 36.86
C LYS A 767 2.49 20.10 38.36
N LYS A 768 1.30 19.69 38.80
CA LYS A 768 0.91 19.71 40.24
C LYS A 768 1.52 18.52 41.02
N PRO A 769 1.61 18.59 42.37
CA PRO A 769 1.93 17.43 43.22
C PRO A 769 0.92 16.30 43.02
N TYR A 770 1.30 15.07 43.40
CA TYR A 770 0.38 13.94 43.44
C TYR A 770 -0.81 14.28 44.35
N GLN A 771 -2.03 14.01 43.88
CA GLN A 771 -3.27 14.18 44.63
C GLN A 771 -3.79 12.81 45.03
N LEU A 772 -4.24 12.66 46.27
CA LEU A 772 -4.94 11.46 46.72
C LEU A 772 -6.25 11.35 45.92
N ILE A 773 -6.36 10.30 45.09
CA ILE A 773 -7.57 10.03 44.29
C ILE A 773 -8.30 8.78 44.74
N GLY A 774 -7.69 7.97 45.59
CA GLY A 774 -8.35 6.82 46.18
C GLY A 774 -7.50 6.10 47.20
N GLY A 775 -7.85 4.86 47.50
CA GLY A 775 -7.25 4.09 48.58
C GLY A 775 -8.27 3.34 49.41
N GLY A 776 -7.77 2.58 50.38
CA GLY A 776 -8.54 1.81 51.35
C GLY A 776 -7.62 1.05 52.29
N SER A 777 -8.18 0.16 53.10
CA SER A 777 -7.41 -0.60 54.09
C SER A 777 -7.38 -2.08 53.76
N TYR A 778 -6.24 -2.71 54.07
CA TYR A 778 -6.07 -4.15 54.11
C TYR A 778 -6.06 -4.63 55.56
N ASP A 779 -6.57 -5.84 55.80
CA ASP A 779 -6.48 -6.45 57.13
C ASP A 779 -5.01 -6.64 57.57
N GLU A 780 -4.75 -6.42 58.87
CA GLU A 780 -3.44 -6.69 59.48
C GLU A 780 -3.32 -8.15 59.95
N ALA A 781 -4.44 -8.87 60.01
CA ALA A 781 -4.57 -10.20 60.60
C ALA A 781 -4.19 -11.38 59.65
N ASN A 782 -3.20 -11.17 58.78
CA ASN A 782 -2.46 -12.16 57.97
C ASN A 782 -2.96 -12.57 56.57
N GLN A 783 -4.05 -12.02 56.02
CA GLN A 783 -4.49 -12.40 54.67
C GLN A 783 -4.30 -11.29 53.62
N GLY A 784 -4.31 -10.02 54.00
CA GLY A 784 -4.18 -8.92 53.05
C GLY A 784 -5.44 -8.74 52.22
N ASN A 785 -6.62 -9.00 52.82
CA ASN A 785 -7.92 -8.79 52.18
C ASN A 785 -8.34 -7.32 52.30
N LYS A 786 -9.06 -6.79 51.31
CA LYS A 786 -9.62 -5.43 51.34
C LYS A 786 -10.79 -5.34 52.30
N ILE A 787 -10.78 -4.29 53.14
CA ILE A 787 -11.84 -3.98 54.11
C ILE A 787 -12.19 -2.48 54.09
N GLY A 788 -13.42 -2.17 54.49
CA GLY A 788 -13.93 -0.81 54.66
C GLY A 788 -14.13 -0.04 53.36
N MET A 789 -14.12 1.28 53.44
CA MET A 789 -14.33 2.15 52.28
C MET A 789 -13.15 2.13 51.32
N TRP A 790 -13.45 1.95 50.04
CA TRP A 790 -12.49 1.96 48.95
C TRP A 790 -12.87 2.93 47.85
N ILE A 791 -11.85 3.57 47.30
CA ILE A 791 -11.92 4.25 46.02
C ILE A 791 -10.86 3.60 45.12
N GLN A 792 -11.30 2.88 44.09
CA GLN A 792 -10.44 2.09 43.20
C GLN A 792 -10.58 2.50 41.74
N ILE A 793 -9.57 2.19 40.93
CA ILE A 793 -9.55 2.46 39.49
C ILE A 793 -9.90 1.17 38.75
N THR A 794 -10.84 1.22 37.81
CA THR A 794 -11.39 0.01 37.16
C THR A 794 -11.11 -0.08 35.66
N GLU A 795 -10.86 1.02 34.96
CA GLU A 795 -10.51 1.01 33.54
C GLU A 795 -9.48 2.11 33.24
N GLN A 796 -8.42 1.75 32.49
CA GLN A 796 -7.39 2.69 32.01
C GLN A 796 -7.05 2.36 30.56
N VAL A 797 -7.27 3.31 29.64
CA VAL A 797 -6.80 3.19 28.24
C VAL A 797 -5.91 4.39 27.95
N ASN A 798 -4.68 4.12 27.49
CA ASN A 798 -3.69 5.11 27.05
C ASN A 798 -3.43 6.24 28.08
N ASP A 799 -2.87 5.90 29.24
CA ASP A 799 -2.43 6.82 30.31
C ASP A 799 -3.51 7.64 31.03
N ASN A 800 -4.77 7.51 30.64
CA ASN A 800 -5.88 8.21 31.27
C ASN A 800 -6.76 7.26 32.07
N ILE A 801 -7.06 7.64 33.31
CA ILE A 801 -8.04 6.91 34.12
C ILE A 801 -9.39 7.09 33.46
N ILE A 802 -10.00 5.99 33.07
CA ILE A 802 -11.29 5.99 32.41
C ILE A 802 -12.40 5.83 33.42
N ALA A 803 -12.25 5.02 34.48
CA ALA A 803 -13.30 4.85 35.49
C ALA A 803 -12.75 4.73 36.93
N ILE A 804 -13.34 5.48 37.86
CA ILE A 804 -13.12 5.39 39.32
C ILE A 804 -14.37 4.82 39.96
N GLN A 805 -14.23 3.81 40.81
CA GLN A 805 -15.29 3.23 41.60
C GLN A 805 -15.10 3.57 43.09
N LYS A 806 -16.15 4.04 43.76
CA LYS A 806 -16.16 4.29 45.21
C LYS A 806 -17.25 3.45 45.87
N GLY A 807 -16.91 2.67 46.89
CA GLY A 807 -17.86 1.89 47.69
C GLY A 807 -17.17 1.13 48.82
N GLU A 808 -17.87 0.21 49.48
CA GLU A 808 -17.36 -0.52 50.64
C GLU A 808 -17.01 -1.98 50.31
N TYR A 809 -15.90 -2.46 50.88
CA TYR A 809 -15.48 -3.86 50.85
C TYR A 809 -15.63 -4.49 52.24
N ASN A 810 -16.14 -5.73 52.28
CA ASN A 810 -16.10 -6.60 53.45
C ASN A 810 -15.48 -7.95 53.05
N ASN A 811 -14.23 -8.19 53.48
CA ASN A 811 -13.42 -9.37 53.10
C ASN A 811 -13.41 -9.61 51.57
N ASP A 812 -12.92 -8.62 50.82
CA ASP A 812 -12.85 -8.61 49.35
C ASP A 812 -14.20 -8.68 48.59
N LYS A 813 -15.35 -8.72 49.28
CA LYS A 813 -16.68 -8.59 48.66
C LYS A 813 -17.17 -7.15 48.67
N LYS A 814 -17.67 -6.66 47.54
CA LYS A 814 -18.33 -5.35 47.44
C LYS A 814 -19.68 -5.40 48.15
N VAL A 815 -19.94 -4.45 49.03
CA VAL A 815 -21.21 -4.27 49.74
C VAL A 815 -21.68 -2.83 49.60
N GLY A 816 -22.98 -2.58 49.81
CA GLY A 816 -23.58 -1.24 49.78
C GLY A 816 -23.52 -0.52 48.43
N GLN A 817 -23.59 0.80 48.48
CA GLN A 817 -23.65 1.66 47.29
C GLN A 817 -22.26 1.89 46.69
N TRP A 818 -22.11 1.59 45.41
CA TRP A 818 -20.92 1.78 44.60
C TRP A 818 -21.20 2.80 43.49
N ILE A 819 -20.32 3.79 43.34
CA ILE A 819 -20.42 4.83 42.30
C ILE A 819 -19.23 4.69 41.36
N THR A 820 -19.48 4.40 40.08
CA THR A 820 -18.50 4.39 39.00
C THR A 820 -18.57 5.73 38.24
N THR A 821 -17.53 6.54 38.29
CA THR A 821 -17.43 7.78 37.50
C THR A 821 -16.41 7.62 36.37
N ASN A 822 -16.82 7.88 35.12
CA ASN A 822 -15.94 7.87 33.96
C ASN A 822 -15.59 9.28 33.47
N GLN A 823 -14.30 9.49 33.25
CA GLN A 823 -13.71 10.82 33.05
C GLN A 823 -13.90 11.36 31.63
N TYR A 824 -14.14 10.50 30.63
CA TYR A 824 -14.24 10.89 29.22
C TYR A 824 -15.67 11.06 28.74
N SER A 825 -16.57 10.20 29.21
CA SER A 825 -17.98 10.23 28.80
C SER A 825 -18.86 11.04 29.74
N GLY A 826 -18.33 11.54 30.86
CA GLY A 826 -19.16 12.10 31.94
C GLY A 826 -20.12 11.08 32.56
N PHE A 827 -19.89 9.79 32.31
CA PHE A 827 -20.75 8.68 32.73
C PHE A 827 -20.62 8.46 34.24
N CYS A 828 -21.77 8.34 34.92
CA CYS A 828 -21.87 8.02 36.33
C CYS A 828 -22.83 6.85 36.48
N GLU A 829 -22.32 5.71 36.92
CA GLU A 829 -23.12 4.52 37.24
C GLU A 829 -23.16 4.36 38.75
N CYS A 830 -24.35 4.14 39.32
CA CYS A 830 -24.50 3.89 40.74
C CYS A 830 -25.18 2.53 40.95
N ILE A 831 -24.43 1.58 41.50
CA ILE A 831 -24.89 0.22 41.78
C ILE A 831 -25.01 0.08 43.29
N ASN A 832 -26.19 -0.26 43.81
CA ASN A 832 -26.32 -0.67 45.21
C ASN A 832 -26.28 -2.20 45.29
N TYR A 833 -25.23 -2.75 45.87
CA TYR A 833 -25.04 -4.21 45.98
C TYR A 833 -25.94 -4.84 47.06
N ASP A 834 -26.63 -4.02 47.88
CA ASP A 834 -27.52 -4.48 48.96
C ASP A 834 -29.03 -4.26 48.65
N SER A 835 -29.40 -3.62 47.52
CA SER A 835 -30.81 -3.38 47.14
C SER A 835 -31.15 -3.82 45.72
N LEU A 836 -32.37 -4.36 45.52
CA LEU A 836 -32.86 -4.86 44.22
C LEU A 836 -33.17 -3.75 43.20
N ASP A 837 -33.30 -2.48 43.64
CA ASP A 837 -33.55 -1.33 42.77
C ASP A 837 -32.28 -0.49 42.55
N THR A 838 -31.97 -0.15 41.30
CA THR A 838 -30.78 0.62 40.92
C THR A 838 -31.12 1.72 39.90
N HIS A 839 -30.66 2.96 40.16
CA HIS A 839 -30.81 4.08 39.22
C HIS A 839 -29.61 4.13 38.26
N TYR A 840 -29.86 4.20 36.95
CA TYR A 840 -28.84 4.16 35.90
C TYR A 840 -28.86 5.41 35.01
N ILE A 841 -27.67 5.92 34.70
CA ILE A 841 -27.43 6.87 33.61
C ILE A 841 -26.43 6.20 32.66
N ILE A 842 -26.85 5.89 31.42
CA ILE A 842 -26.06 5.13 30.44
C ILE A 842 -25.74 6.04 29.24
N SER A 843 -24.46 6.19 28.90
CA SER A 843 -24.03 6.86 27.66
C SER A 843 -23.43 5.81 26.71
N GLU A 844 -23.93 5.74 25.47
CA GLU A 844 -23.37 4.81 24.47
C GLU A 844 -22.10 5.36 23.82
N LYS A 845 -21.04 4.54 23.77
CA LYS A 845 -19.65 4.94 23.45
C LYS A 845 -19.44 5.50 22.03
N ASN A 846 -20.42 5.37 21.12
CA ASN A 846 -20.25 5.67 19.69
C ASN A 846 -21.29 6.64 19.09
N ASN A 847 -22.36 7.02 19.80
CA ASN A 847 -23.54 7.63 19.15
C ASN A 847 -24.09 8.92 19.80
N ASN A 848 -23.36 9.60 20.70
CA ASN A 848 -23.82 10.82 21.37
C ASN A 848 -25.15 10.70 22.15
N PHE A 849 -25.60 9.49 22.51
CA PHE A 849 -26.84 9.28 23.26
C PHE A 849 -26.59 9.05 24.76
N ILE A 850 -27.47 9.63 25.60
CA ILE A 850 -27.51 9.42 27.06
C ILE A 850 -28.91 8.95 27.45
N TYR A 851 -29.00 7.87 28.21
CA TYR A 851 -30.24 7.35 28.79
C TYR A 851 -30.23 7.55 30.30
N ASN A 852 -31.37 7.87 30.89
CA ASN A 852 -31.53 8.05 32.35
C ASN A 852 -32.83 7.38 32.80
N GLY A 853 -32.73 6.41 33.72
CA GLY A 853 -33.90 5.73 34.28
C GLY A 853 -33.57 4.73 35.40
N VAL A 854 -34.57 3.96 35.82
CA VAL A 854 -34.45 2.99 36.92
C VAL A 854 -34.46 1.56 36.37
N PHE A 855 -33.66 0.69 36.96
CA PHE A 855 -33.71 -0.75 36.77
C PHE A 855 -34.16 -1.43 38.07
N ASN A 856 -34.94 -2.49 37.91
CA ASN A 856 -35.24 -3.46 38.96
C ASN A 856 -34.89 -4.85 38.41
N ASN A 857 -33.98 -5.56 39.07
CA ASN A 857 -33.48 -6.88 38.63
C ASN A 857 -32.98 -6.92 37.17
N GLY A 858 -32.29 -5.88 36.74
CA GLY A 858 -31.73 -5.80 35.38
C GLY A 858 -32.74 -5.48 34.27
N LYS A 859 -34.00 -5.19 34.61
CA LYS A 859 -35.03 -4.74 33.65
C LYS A 859 -35.44 -3.29 33.88
N LYS A 860 -35.77 -2.55 32.80
CA LYS A 860 -36.18 -1.13 32.87
C LYS A 860 -37.55 -0.96 33.56
N VAL A 861 -37.61 -0.07 34.55
CA VAL A 861 -38.85 0.31 35.26
C VAL A 861 -38.94 1.85 35.43
N GLY A 862 -40.14 2.37 35.59
CA GLY A 862 -40.37 3.80 35.85
C GLY A 862 -40.00 4.70 34.67
N ARG A 863 -39.76 5.99 34.94
CA ARG A 863 -39.49 6.99 33.89
C ARG A 863 -38.09 6.83 33.31
N TRP A 864 -38.01 6.83 31.98
CA TRP A 864 -36.80 6.74 31.18
C TRP A 864 -36.72 7.90 30.21
N ASN A 865 -35.60 8.62 30.20
CA ASN A 865 -35.34 9.72 29.29
C ASN A 865 -34.13 9.37 28.40
N GLN A 866 -34.19 9.72 27.11
CA GLN A 866 -33.11 9.58 26.14
C GLN A 866 -32.75 10.97 25.59
N PHE A 867 -31.47 11.33 25.71
CA PHE A 867 -30.91 12.60 25.29
C PHE A 867 -29.91 12.36 24.16
N TYR A 868 -29.82 13.32 23.23
CA TYR A 868 -28.79 13.39 22.20
C TYR A 868 -27.90 14.60 22.46
N TRP A 869 -26.60 14.38 22.48
CA TRP A 869 -25.60 15.41 22.67
C TRP A 869 -25.10 15.89 21.30
N ASN A 870 -25.54 17.07 20.86
CA ASN A 870 -25.03 17.69 19.64
C ASN A 870 -24.04 18.81 19.98
N TYR A 871 -22.79 18.45 20.33
CA TYR A 871 -21.60 19.26 20.73
C TYR A 871 -21.75 20.51 21.63
N SER A 872 -22.89 21.20 21.66
CA SER A 872 -23.23 22.43 22.39
C SER A 872 -24.43 22.29 23.34
N GLU A 873 -25.31 21.29 23.17
CA GLU A 873 -26.51 21.10 24.00
C GLU A 873 -26.94 19.63 24.14
N LEU A 874 -27.56 19.30 25.28
CA LEU A 874 -28.23 18.02 25.54
C LEU A 874 -29.71 18.19 25.16
N LYS A 875 -30.14 17.61 24.03
CA LYS A 875 -31.55 17.66 23.63
C LYS A 875 -32.24 16.36 24.06
N LEU A 876 -33.34 16.45 24.82
CA LEU A 876 -34.22 15.30 25.06
C LEU A 876 -34.85 14.91 23.72
N ILE A 877 -34.50 13.72 23.22
CA ILE A 877 -34.97 13.24 21.90
C ILE A 877 -35.90 12.02 21.99
N GLY A 878 -35.99 11.40 23.16
CA GLY A 878 -36.83 10.24 23.38
C GLY A 878 -37.07 9.96 24.86
N GLY A 879 -38.00 9.08 25.18
CA GLY A 879 -38.27 8.65 26.56
C GLY A 879 -39.76 8.54 26.90
N GLY A 880 -40.05 7.87 28.00
CA GLY A 880 -41.40 7.67 28.54
C GLY A 880 -41.35 6.85 29.82
N SER A 881 -42.42 6.15 30.18
CA SER A 881 -42.44 5.32 31.41
C SER A 881 -42.55 3.83 31.11
N TYR A 882 -41.92 3.02 31.95
CA TYR A 882 -42.05 1.57 31.98
C TYR A 882 -42.84 1.12 33.21
N GLN A 883 -43.61 0.05 33.08
CA GLN A 883 -44.37 -0.54 34.19
C GLN A 883 -43.43 -1.09 35.28
N MET A 884 -43.81 -0.90 36.55
CA MET A 884 -42.96 -1.27 37.70
C MET A 884 -42.78 -2.77 37.92
N CYS A 885 -43.63 -3.63 37.34
CA CYS A 885 -43.59 -5.09 37.54
C CYS A 885 -42.54 -5.82 36.69
N GLY A 886 -41.63 -5.10 36.03
CA GLY A 886 -40.39 -5.67 35.50
C GLY A 886 -40.54 -6.54 34.27
N ASP A 887 -41.27 -6.10 33.24
CA ASP A 887 -41.27 -6.74 31.90
C ASP A 887 -40.94 -5.75 30.77
N GLU A 888 -40.34 -4.60 31.10
CA GLU A 888 -39.99 -3.55 30.13
C GLU A 888 -41.18 -3.07 29.26
N ILE A 889 -42.39 -3.15 29.81
CA ILE A 889 -43.63 -2.74 29.16
C ILE A 889 -43.74 -1.22 29.19
N LYS A 890 -43.75 -0.57 28.01
CA LYS A 890 -43.96 0.88 27.86
C LYS A 890 -45.39 1.28 28.27
N ILE A 891 -45.52 2.35 29.05
CA ILE A 891 -46.78 2.94 29.51
C ILE A 891 -46.71 4.49 29.51
N GLY A 892 -47.87 5.14 29.41
CA GLY A 892 -48.01 6.60 29.50
C GLY A 892 -47.49 7.35 28.28
N MET A 893 -47.17 8.64 28.44
CA MET A 893 -46.62 9.46 27.36
C MET A 893 -45.20 9.01 26.97
N TRP A 894 -44.94 8.94 25.66
CA TRP A 894 -43.66 8.60 25.08
C TRP A 894 -43.26 9.56 23.96
N ILE A 895 -41.96 9.74 23.82
CA ILE A 895 -41.29 10.34 22.68
C ILE A 895 -40.39 9.26 22.09
N GLU A 896 -40.60 8.92 20.83
CA GLU A 896 -39.75 8.02 20.05
C GLU A 896 -39.00 8.81 19.00
N PHE A 897 -37.85 8.31 18.58
CA PHE A 897 -36.98 8.94 17.61
C PHE A 897 -36.75 7.98 16.44
N ARG A 898 -36.75 8.49 15.21
CA ARG A 898 -36.40 7.74 14.01
C ARG A 898 -35.47 8.56 13.10
N VAL A 899 -34.49 7.88 12.51
CA VAL A 899 -33.59 8.45 11.50
C VAL A 899 -34.16 8.18 10.12
N LEU A 900 -34.33 9.22 9.32
CA LEU A 900 -34.76 9.13 7.93
C LEU A 900 -33.60 8.69 7.03
N SER A 901 -33.89 8.19 5.84
CA SER A 901 -32.89 7.81 4.81
C SER A 901 -31.94 8.95 4.45
N SER A 902 -32.37 10.20 4.68
CA SER A 902 -31.60 11.43 4.53
C SER A 902 -30.56 11.70 5.63
N GLY A 903 -30.59 10.94 6.73
CA GLY A 903 -29.79 11.18 7.94
C GLY A 903 -30.40 12.20 8.91
N GLU A 904 -31.52 12.81 8.54
CA GLU A 904 -32.32 13.68 9.42
C GLU A 904 -33.12 12.86 10.44
N PHE A 905 -33.54 13.48 11.54
CA PHE A 905 -34.34 12.81 12.58
C PHE A 905 -35.70 13.48 12.82
N VAL A 906 -36.71 12.66 13.06
CA VAL A 906 -38.05 13.10 13.50
C VAL A 906 -38.40 12.40 14.81
N THR A 907 -39.26 13.03 15.61
CA THR A 907 -39.74 12.47 16.87
C THR A 907 -41.24 12.17 16.82
N ASP A 908 -41.62 10.96 17.22
CA ASP A 908 -43.01 10.55 17.33
C ASP A 908 -43.44 10.68 18.81
N GLN A 909 -44.49 11.45 19.10
CA GLN A 909 -44.97 11.68 20.46
C GLN A 909 -46.40 11.16 20.63
N GLY A 910 -46.65 10.36 21.66
CA GLY A 910 -48.01 9.87 21.95
C GLY A 910 -48.07 9.00 23.19
N GLN A 911 -49.16 8.24 23.35
CA GLN A 911 -49.38 7.40 24.54
C GLN A 911 -49.14 5.93 24.26
N TYR A 912 -48.62 5.24 25.27
CA TYR A 912 -48.51 3.79 25.35
C TYR A 912 -49.42 3.25 26.44
N GLU A 913 -50.11 2.15 26.15
CA GLU A 913 -50.81 1.31 27.13
C GLU A 913 -50.41 -0.15 26.90
N TYR A 914 -49.93 -0.81 27.95
CA TYR A 914 -49.46 -2.21 27.91
C TYR A 914 -48.49 -2.51 26.75
N GLY A 915 -47.56 -1.60 26.47
CA GLY A 915 -46.56 -1.76 25.42
C GLY A 915 -47.06 -1.48 24.00
N LYS A 916 -48.30 -1.02 23.83
CA LYS A 916 -48.91 -0.66 22.53
C LYS A 916 -49.19 0.83 22.42
N LYS A 917 -49.07 1.39 21.21
CA LYS A 917 -49.35 2.81 20.93
C LYS A 917 -50.86 3.03 20.92
N VAL A 918 -51.39 3.92 21.76
CA VAL A 918 -52.82 4.27 21.83
C VAL A 918 -53.03 5.76 21.65
N GLY A 919 -54.26 6.16 21.28
CA GLY A 919 -54.67 7.55 21.23
C GLY A 919 -53.93 8.37 20.16
N LEU A 920 -53.86 9.69 20.37
CA LEU A 920 -53.24 10.61 19.40
C LEU A 920 -51.71 10.53 19.45
N TRP A 921 -51.11 10.44 18.26
CA TRP A 921 -49.67 10.46 18.02
C TRP A 921 -49.33 11.59 17.06
N GLN A 922 -48.29 12.36 17.38
CA GLN A 922 -47.78 13.48 16.57
C GLN A 922 -46.37 13.16 16.09
N ILE A 923 -46.03 13.54 14.86
CA ILE A 923 -44.67 13.42 14.32
C ILE A 923 -44.11 14.83 14.21
N LEU A 924 -42.99 15.09 14.88
CA LEU A 924 -42.33 16.39 14.94
C LEU A 924 -40.99 16.38 14.21
N TYR A 925 -40.70 17.43 13.44
CA TYR A 925 -39.38 17.70 12.86
C TYR A 925 -38.92 19.09 13.27
N LYS A 926 -37.80 19.16 14.02
CA LYS A 926 -37.34 20.39 14.68
C LYS A 926 -38.45 21.12 15.42
N ASP A 927 -39.19 20.37 16.22
CA ASP A 927 -40.27 20.85 17.08
C ASP A 927 -41.54 21.35 16.32
N GLU A 928 -41.57 21.23 15.00
CA GLU A 928 -42.76 21.48 14.17
C GLU A 928 -43.53 20.18 13.92
N GLN A 929 -44.85 20.18 14.15
CA GLN A 929 -45.69 19.03 13.82
C GLN A 929 -45.83 18.89 12.31
N ILE A 930 -45.26 17.82 11.76
CA ILE A 930 -45.27 17.50 10.33
C ILE A 930 -46.13 16.27 10.00
N GLY A 931 -46.54 15.51 11.01
CA GLY A 931 -47.29 14.28 10.84
C GLY A 931 -48.04 13.85 12.08
N GLY A 932 -48.66 12.67 12.02
CA GLY A 932 -49.36 12.06 13.14
C GLY A 932 -50.77 11.57 12.80
N GLY A 933 -51.43 10.94 13.77
CA GLY A 933 -52.82 10.48 13.69
C GLY A 933 -53.21 9.71 14.95
N GLN A 934 -54.28 8.93 14.91
CA GLN A 934 -54.80 8.23 16.08
C GLN A 934 -54.61 6.71 15.98
N TYR A 935 -54.26 6.06 17.08
CA TYR A 935 -54.39 4.62 17.27
C TYR A 935 -55.65 4.30 18.08
N ASP A 936 -56.22 3.12 17.83
CA ASP A 936 -57.36 2.61 18.58
C ASP A 936 -57.01 2.35 20.06
N GLU A 937 -58.04 2.16 20.89
CA GLU A 937 -57.89 1.91 22.33
C GLU A 937 -57.15 0.60 22.64
N ARG A 938 -57.11 -0.35 21.69
CA ARG A 938 -56.38 -1.60 21.82
C ARG A 938 -54.89 -1.44 21.46
N GLY A 939 -54.53 -0.31 20.84
CA GLY A 939 -53.22 0.04 20.33
C GLY A 939 -52.69 -0.89 19.24
N ILE A 940 -53.61 -1.53 18.50
CA ILE A 940 -53.29 -2.48 17.43
C ILE A 940 -53.37 -1.77 16.09
N GLU A 941 -54.31 -0.84 15.93
CA GLU A 941 -54.74 -0.36 14.63
C GLU A 941 -54.71 1.17 14.57
N LYS A 942 -54.13 1.73 13.49
CA LYS A 942 -54.29 3.14 13.14
C LYS A 942 -55.76 3.39 12.76
N ILE A 943 -56.33 4.52 13.21
CA ILE A 943 -57.69 4.95 12.92
C ILE A 943 -57.75 6.46 12.63
N GLY A 944 -58.79 6.89 11.92
CA GLY A 944 -59.07 8.30 11.63
C GLY A 944 -58.06 8.94 10.69
N ASN A 945 -57.99 10.28 10.71
CA ASN A 945 -57.09 11.04 9.84
C ASN A 945 -55.62 10.92 10.28
N TRP A 946 -54.75 10.68 9.30
CA TRP A 946 -53.32 10.54 9.45
C TRP A 946 -52.57 11.42 8.46
N ILE A 947 -51.41 11.92 8.90
CA ILE A 947 -50.40 12.58 8.10
C ILE A 947 -49.12 11.74 8.25
N GLU A 948 -48.73 11.04 7.19
CA GLU A 948 -47.54 10.20 7.16
C GLU A 948 -46.35 10.93 6.54
N VAL A 949 -45.18 10.79 7.16
CA VAL A 949 -43.93 11.32 6.61
C VAL A 949 -43.39 10.34 5.58
N ASN A 950 -43.27 10.77 4.32
CA ASN A 950 -42.81 9.93 3.22
C ASN A 950 -41.29 9.67 3.30
N GLU A 951 -40.79 8.57 2.73
CA GLU A 951 -39.35 8.25 2.71
C GLU A 951 -38.51 9.28 1.94
N GLY A 952 -39.14 10.00 1.01
CA GLY A 952 -38.55 11.14 0.30
C GLY A 952 -38.48 12.44 1.13
N TYR A 953 -38.47 12.37 2.46
CA TYR A 953 -38.38 13.52 3.34
C TYR A 953 -36.92 13.93 3.59
N TYR A 954 -36.56 15.11 3.10
CA TYR A 954 -35.22 15.69 3.22
C TYR A 954 -35.29 17.10 3.83
N GLN A 955 -34.15 17.59 4.34
CA GLN A 955 -34.05 18.94 4.91
C GLN A 955 -34.56 20.04 3.96
N TYR A 956 -34.39 19.84 2.65
CA TYR A 956 -34.71 20.81 1.59
C TYR A 956 -36.03 20.52 0.84
N PHE A 957 -36.74 19.45 1.19
CA PHE A 957 -38.07 19.18 0.67
C PHE A 957 -38.76 18.11 1.50
N GLN A 958 -39.98 18.39 1.91
CA GLN A 958 -40.70 17.61 2.89
C GLN A 958 -41.98 17.12 2.24
N VAL A 959 -42.07 15.79 2.10
CA VAL A 959 -43.20 15.10 1.47
C VAL A 959 -44.01 14.39 2.56
N VAL A 960 -45.32 14.64 2.59
CA VAL A 960 -46.24 14.00 3.52
C VAL A 960 -47.48 13.48 2.79
N ASP A 961 -48.02 12.35 3.26
CA ASP A 961 -49.24 11.74 2.73
C ASP A 961 -50.35 11.91 3.77
N ILE A 962 -51.48 12.53 3.39
CA ILE A 962 -52.61 12.83 4.26
C ILE A 962 -53.80 11.98 3.84
N GLY A 963 -54.39 11.22 4.76
CA GLY A 963 -55.61 10.46 4.48
C GLY A 963 -56.15 9.75 5.70
N GLU A 964 -57.13 8.85 5.51
CA GLU A 964 -57.81 8.18 6.60
C GLU A 964 -57.37 6.72 6.75
N TYR A 965 -57.28 6.27 8.00
CA TYR A 965 -57.15 4.86 8.37
C TYR A 965 -58.45 4.35 9.00
N GLN A 966 -58.81 3.12 8.67
CA GLN A 966 -59.84 2.37 9.37
C GLN A 966 -59.33 0.96 9.65
N SER A 967 -59.38 0.56 10.92
CA SER A 967 -58.88 -0.73 11.39
C SER A 967 -57.46 -1.06 10.91
N GLY A 968 -56.56 -0.08 11.01
CA GLY A 968 -55.15 -0.24 10.67
C GLY A 968 -54.86 -0.24 9.18
N LYS A 969 -55.88 -0.07 8.33
CA LYS A 969 -55.73 -0.04 6.87
C LYS A 969 -56.08 1.33 6.29
N LYS A 970 -55.40 1.72 5.21
CA LYS A 970 -55.66 2.98 4.50
C LYS A 970 -56.99 2.88 3.75
N VAL A 971 -57.87 3.87 3.93
CA VAL A 971 -59.18 3.94 3.26
C VAL A 971 -59.42 5.33 2.71
N GLY A 972 -60.33 5.43 1.74
CA GLY A 972 -60.79 6.72 1.22
C GLY A 972 -59.71 7.51 0.49
N LYS A 973 -59.87 8.84 0.44
CA LYS A 973 -58.97 9.73 -0.30
C LYS A 973 -57.67 9.96 0.47
N TRP A 974 -56.55 9.81 -0.22
CA TRP A 974 -55.21 10.12 0.26
C TRP A 974 -54.56 11.16 -0.64
N GLU A 975 -53.95 12.18 -0.06
CA GLU A 975 -53.38 13.34 -0.73
C GLU A 975 -51.89 13.46 -0.41
N ILE A 976 -51.04 13.71 -1.42
CA ILE A 976 -49.59 13.86 -1.25
C ILE A 976 -49.24 15.33 -1.31
N TYR A 977 -48.56 15.82 -0.29
CA TYR A 977 -48.18 17.22 -0.16
C TYR A 977 -46.67 17.39 -0.12
N LEU A 978 -46.17 18.47 -0.71
CA LEU A 978 -44.76 18.85 -0.75
C LEU A 978 -44.56 20.28 -0.25
N ARG A 979 -43.53 20.53 0.56
CA ARG A 979 -43.00 21.89 0.79
C ARG A 979 -41.47 21.93 0.66
N LYS A 980 -40.90 23.02 0.14
CA LYS A 980 -39.44 23.13 -0.12
C LYS A 980 -38.65 23.54 1.12
N VAL A 981 -39.18 24.42 1.96
CA VAL A 981 -38.46 24.90 3.15
C VAL A 981 -39.40 24.87 4.35
N GLN A 982 -38.83 24.67 5.54
CA GLN A 982 -39.56 24.86 6.79
C GLN A 982 -40.25 26.24 6.77
N ASN A 983 -41.49 26.31 7.26
CA ASN A 983 -42.39 27.47 7.21
C ASN A 983 -43.05 27.80 5.85
N GLN A 984 -42.81 27.01 4.79
CA GLN A 984 -43.64 27.12 3.58
C GLN A 984 -44.92 26.28 3.71
N LYS A 985 -46.01 26.75 3.11
CA LYS A 985 -47.26 25.98 3.00
C LYS A 985 -47.02 24.75 2.13
N PHE A 986 -47.53 23.61 2.59
CA PHE A 986 -47.59 22.38 1.81
C PHE A 986 -48.43 22.58 0.54
N GLN A 987 -47.90 22.11 -0.59
CA GLN A 987 -48.55 22.13 -1.90
C GLN A 987 -49.00 20.71 -2.25
N LEU A 988 -50.27 20.53 -2.62
CA LEU A 988 -50.79 19.26 -3.11
C LEU A 988 -50.09 18.90 -4.43
N ILE A 989 -49.36 17.78 -4.46
CA ILE A 989 -48.63 17.30 -5.63
C ILE A 989 -49.14 15.95 -6.14
N GLY A 990 -49.91 15.21 -5.34
CA GLY A 990 -50.43 13.91 -5.74
C GLY A 990 -51.50 13.36 -4.81
N GLY A 991 -51.78 12.06 -4.93
CA GLY A 991 -52.83 11.37 -4.16
C GLY A 991 -53.70 10.45 -5.00
N GLY A 992 -54.63 9.76 -4.34
CA GLY A 992 -55.65 8.91 -4.96
C GLY A 992 -56.61 8.34 -3.93
N VAL A 993 -57.28 7.24 -4.25
CA VAL A 993 -58.30 6.62 -3.38
C VAL A 993 -57.93 5.18 -3.04
N TYR A 994 -58.07 4.82 -1.76
CA TYR A 994 -58.10 3.43 -1.31
C TYR A 994 -59.54 2.97 -1.17
N ASP A 995 -59.81 1.77 -1.68
CA ASP A 995 -61.08 1.09 -1.50
C ASP A 995 -61.35 0.80 -0.01
N PHE A 996 -62.59 1.00 0.42
CA PHE A 996 -62.94 1.00 1.84
C PHE A 996 -62.87 -0.41 2.45
N ASP A 997 -63.25 -1.43 1.69
CA ASP A 997 -63.34 -2.81 2.17
C ASP A 997 -62.00 -3.55 2.07
N SER A 998 -61.31 -3.37 0.94
CA SER A 998 -60.06 -4.09 0.64
C SER A 998 -58.81 -3.32 1.06
N SER A 999 -58.91 -2.00 1.26
CA SER A 999 -57.79 -1.08 1.49
C SER A 999 -56.74 -1.14 0.38
N MET A 1000 -57.20 -1.47 -0.82
CA MET A 1000 -56.38 -1.47 -2.02
C MET A 1000 -56.55 -0.15 -2.76
N LYS A 1001 -55.48 0.35 -3.36
CA LYS A 1001 -55.53 1.52 -4.26
C LYS A 1001 -56.50 1.22 -5.40
N THR A 1002 -57.37 2.17 -5.68
CA THR A 1002 -58.36 2.13 -6.75
C THR A 1002 -58.52 3.51 -7.40
N GLY A 1003 -58.97 3.55 -8.65
CA GLY A 1003 -59.23 4.78 -9.39
C GLY A 1003 -57.96 5.56 -9.76
N GLN A 1004 -58.09 6.87 -9.95
CA GLN A 1004 -56.98 7.74 -10.37
C GLN A 1004 -55.99 8.01 -9.24
N TRP A 1005 -54.71 7.91 -9.55
CA TRP A 1005 -53.60 8.12 -8.63
C TRP A 1005 -52.51 8.99 -9.23
N ILE A 1006 -51.89 9.81 -8.39
CA ILE A 1006 -50.66 10.54 -8.64
C ILE A 1006 -49.67 10.18 -7.53
N GLU A 1007 -48.53 9.60 -7.87
CA GLU A 1007 -47.52 9.09 -6.93
C GLU A 1007 -46.18 9.80 -7.10
N VAL A 1008 -45.39 9.86 -6.04
CA VAL A 1008 -44.00 10.36 -6.08
C VAL A 1008 -43.09 9.25 -6.61
N ASP A 1009 -42.25 9.57 -7.58
CA ASP A 1009 -41.27 8.62 -8.14
C ASP A 1009 -40.14 8.34 -7.14
N GLU A 1010 -39.55 7.14 -7.18
CA GLU A 1010 -38.39 6.78 -6.35
C GLU A 1010 -37.17 7.69 -6.61
N ASN A 1011 -37.10 8.31 -7.80
CA ASN A 1011 -36.04 9.25 -8.17
C ASN A 1011 -36.38 10.71 -7.81
N PHE A 1012 -37.39 10.97 -6.99
CA PHE A 1012 -37.75 12.32 -6.56
C PHE A 1012 -36.62 12.96 -5.73
N LYS A 1013 -35.90 13.91 -6.35
CA LYS A 1013 -34.71 14.58 -5.81
C LYS A 1013 -34.86 16.09 -5.86
N ILE A 1014 -33.97 16.80 -5.15
CA ILE A 1014 -34.01 18.27 -5.06
C ILE A 1014 -34.02 18.96 -6.43
N ASP A 1015 -33.20 18.46 -7.37
CA ASP A 1015 -33.07 19.05 -8.71
C ASP A 1015 -33.91 18.31 -9.77
N SER A 1016 -34.78 17.39 -9.36
CA SER A 1016 -35.66 16.62 -10.27
C SER A 1016 -36.86 16.03 -9.55
N GLN A 1017 -38.02 16.62 -9.79
CA GLN A 1017 -39.28 16.20 -9.16
C GLN A 1017 -40.10 15.44 -10.20
N PHE A 1018 -40.13 14.11 -10.10
CA PHE A 1018 -40.93 13.23 -10.95
C PHE A 1018 -42.12 12.68 -10.18
N ILE A 1019 -43.30 12.72 -10.80
CA ILE A 1019 -44.50 12.07 -10.30
C ILE A 1019 -45.08 11.17 -11.39
N GLN A 1020 -45.81 10.13 -11.01
CA GLN A 1020 -46.48 9.22 -11.93
C GLN A 1020 -47.99 9.34 -11.75
N LYS A 1021 -48.74 9.55 -12.83
CA LYS A 1021 -50.19 9.71 -12.83
C LYS A 1021 -50.86 8.60 -13.63
N GLY A 1022 -51.73 7.81 -13.04
CA GLY A 1022 -52.46 6.76 -13.76
C GLY A 1022 -53.63 6.19 -12.95
N GLN A 1023 -54.05 4.97 -13.27
CA GLN A 1023 -55.14 4.29 -12.59
C GLN A 1023 -54.68 3.04 -11.84
N TYR A 1024 -55.34 2.77 -10.72
CA TYR A 1024 -55.24 1.52 -10.00
C TYR A 1024 -56.58 0.76 -10.02
N GLN A 1025 -56.48 -0.56 -9.99
CA GLN A 1025 -57.56 -1.47 -9.66
C GLN A 1025 -56.98 -2.54 -8.72
N ASN A 1026 -57.52 -2.66 -7.50
CA ASN A 1026 -57.10 -3.64 -6.51
C ASN A 1026 -55.57 -3.67 -6.27
N ASN A 1027 -54.96 -2.49 -6.00
CA ASN A 1027 -53.51 -2.32 -5.78
C ASN A 1027 -52.63 -2.60 -7.02
N GLN A 1028 -53.21 -2.92 -8.16
CA GLN A 1028 -52.48 -3.08 -9.41
C GLN A 1028 -52.63 -1.84 -10.28
N LYS A 1029 -51.51 -1.33 -10.80
CA LYS A 1029 -51.50 -0.25 -11.76
C LYS A 1029 -52.08 -0.77 -13.08
N ILE A 1030 -53.12 -0.11 -13.61
CA ILE A 1030 -53.78 -0.48 -14.87
C ILE A 1030 -53.86 0.70 -15.82
N GLY A 1031 -54.06 0.42 -17.11
CA GLY A 1031 -54.29 1.44 -18.14
C GLY A 1031 -53.11 2.40 -18.29
N ARG A 1032 -53.39 3.65 -18.69
CA ARG A 1032 -52.35 4.63 -18.99
C ARG A 1032 -51.74 5.24 -17.72
N TRP A 1033 -50.41 5.21 -17.64
CA TRP A 1033 -49.60 5.89 -16.61
C TRP A 1033 -48.69 6.92 -17.25
N ASP A 1034 -48.91 8.20 -16.95
CA ASP A 1034 -48.11 9.33 -17.39
C ASP A 1034 -47.02 9.66 -16.36
N ILE A 1035 -45.78 9.86 -16.80
CA ILE A 1035 -44.69 10.40 -15.98
C ILE A 1035 -44.68 11.91 -16.17
N LEU A 1036 -44.80 12.66 -15.08
CA LEU A 1036 -44.78 14.12 -15.09
C LEU A 1036 -43.51 14.61 -14.39
N PHE A 1037 -42.89 15.65 -14.92
CA PHE A 1037 -41.65 16.24 -14.42
C PHE A 1037 -41.86 17.72 -14.14
N ARG A 1038 -41.21 18.25 -13.10
CA ARG A 1038 -40.96 19.68 -12.98
C ARG A 1038 -39.56 19.96 -12.46
N ASN A 1039 -39.03 21.12 -12.85
CA ASN A 1039 -37.81 21.63 -12.24
C ASN A 1039 -38.10 22.17 -10.84
N LYS A 1040 -37.06 22.30 -10.00
CA LYS A 1040 -37.20 22.72 -8.60
C LYS A 1040 -37.87 24.09 -8.44
N ASP A 1041 -37.79 24.96 -9.45
CA ASP A 1041 -38.32 26.31 -9.43
C ASP A 1041 -39.71 26.42 -10.11
N ASP A 1042 -40.12 25.38 -10.84
CA ASP A 1042 -41.40 25.35 -11.54
C ASP A 1042 -42.55 24.97 -10.59
N ILE A 1043 -43.73 25.56 -10.81
CA ILE A 1043 -44.94 25.29 -10.01
C ILE A 1043 -45.71 24.09 -10.58
N TYR A 1044 -45.75 23.95 -11.90
CA TYR A 1044 -46.55 22.95 -12.61
C TYR A 1044 -45.71 21.76 -13.06
N PHE A 1045 -46.30 20.57 -12.98
CA PHE A 1045 -45.72 19.37 -13.60
C PHE A 1045 -46.08 19.31 -15.07
N GLU A 1046 -45.07 19.17 -15.91
CA GLU A 1046 -45.19 18.98 -17.35
C GLU A 1046 -45.13 17.48 -17.66
N LYS A 1047 -45.91 17.03 -18.64
CA LYS A 1047 -45.89 15.63 -19.05
C LYS A 1047 -44.56 15.29 -19.72
N PHE A 1048 -43.79 14.42 -19.09
CA PHE A 1048 -42.48 13.97 -19.55
C PHE A 1048 -42.59 12.69 -20.39
N GLY A 1049 -43.37 11.72 -19.91
CA GLY A 1049 -43.51 10.44 -20.56
C GLY A 1049 -44.66 9.60 -20.04
N GLY A 1050 -44.57 8.28 -20.15
CA GLY A 1050 -45.57 7.32 -19.69
C GLY A 1050 -45.73 6.11 -20.60
N GLY A 1051 -46.67 5.22 -20.27
CA GLY A 1051 -47.07 4.09 -21.10
C GLY A 1051 -48.38 3.43 -20.65
N MET A 1052 -48.75 2.32 -21.29
CA MET A 1052 -49.97 1.55 -20.99
C MET A 1052 -49.63 0.31 -20.15
N LEU A 1053 -50.44 0.02 -19.14
CA LEU A 1053 -50.43 -1.24 -18.40
C LEU A 1053 -51.65 -2.05 -18.81
N ASP A 1054 -51.52 -3.38 -18.79
CA ASP A 1054 -52.59 -4.30 -19.11
C ASP A 1054 -53.80 -4.10 -18.19
N GLU A 1055 -54.98 -4.10 -18.79
CA GLU A 1055 -56.26 -4.00 -18.11
C GLU A 1055 -56.69 -5.35 -17.50
N CYS A 1056 -56.05 -6.46 -17.91
CA CYS A 1056 -56.37 -7.82 -17.44
C CYS A 1056 -55.86 -8.16 -16.03
N GLY A 1057 -55.27 -7.21 -15.30
CA GLY A 1057 -55.04 -7.33 -13.86
C GLY A 1057 -53.78 -8.10 -13.44
N ASP A 1058 -52.72 -8.12 -14.25
CA ASP A 1058 -51.38 -8.51 -13.78
C ASP A 1058 -50.43 -7.30 -13.65
N GLY A 1059 -50.90 -6.10 -14.03
CA GLY A 1059 -50.11 -4.88 -14.05
C GLY A 1059 -48.98 -4.92 -15.08
N SER A 1060 -49.08 -5.78 -16.10
CA SER A 1060 -48.01 -5.94 -17.06
C SER A 1060 -47.89 -4.74 -17.99
N LYS A 1061 -46.66 -4.30 -18.29
CA LYS A 1061 -46.44 -3.21 -19.25
C LYS A 1061 -46.85 -3.65 -20.65
N GLN A 1062 -47.57 -2.79 -21.37
CA GLN A 1062 -48.05 -2.96 -22.74
C GLN A 1062 -47.82 -1.69 -23.57
N GLY A 1063 -47.63 -1.85 -24.89
CA GLY A 1063 -47.51 -0.72 -25.82
C GLY A 1063 -46.29 0.17 -25.54
N LYS A 1064 -46.32 1.42 -26.02
CA LYS A 1064 -45.17 2.33 -25.94
C LYS A 1064 -44.98 2.90 -24.52
N TRP A 1065 -43.74 2.90 -24.04
CA TRP A 1065 -43.31 3.35 -22.71
C TRP A 1065 -42.13 4.30 -22.79
N ILE A 1066 -42.11 5.26 -21.86
CA ILE A 1066 -40.93 6.05 -21.52
C ILE A 1066 -40.42 5.62 -20.14
N GLU A 1067 -39.14 5.26 -20.04
CA GLU A 1067 -38.47 4.88 -18.78
C GLU A 1067 -37.31 5.82 -18.47
N ILE A 1068 -37.22 6.33 -17.25
CA ILE A 1068 -36.11 7.19 -16.81
C ILE A 1068 -34.94 6.31 -16.38
N ASP A 1069 -33.72 6.61 -16.84
CA ASP A 1069 -32.52 5.82 -16.55
C ASP A 1069 -31.67 6.44 -15.44
N LEU A 1070 -31.07 7.60 -15.75
CA LEU A 1070 -30.06 8.25 -14.92
C LEU A 1070 -30.14 9.77 -15.08
N GLN A 1071 -29.71 10.47 -14.03
CA GLN A 1071 -29.60 11.92 -14.01
C GLN A 1071 -28.13 12.32 -13.83
N PHE A 1072 -27.59 13.09 -14.77
CA PHE A 1072 -26.24 13.68 -14.67
C PHE A 1072 -26.33 15.20 -14.78
N GLY A 1073 -26.22 15.89 -13.65
CA GLY A 1073 -26.34 17.34 -13.59
C GLY A 1073 -27.71 17.84 -14.09
N ASN A 1074 -27.68 18.65 -15.16
CA ASN A 1074 -28.84 19.27 -15.78
C ASN A 1074 -29.54 18.40 -16.84
N ASP A 1075 -29.00 17.22 -17.16
CA ASP A 1075 -29.52 16.33 -18.20
C ASP A 1075 -30.30 15.15 -17.59
N ILE A 1076 -31.48 14.82 -18.13
CA ILE A 1076 -32.30 13.63 -17.81
C ILE A 1076 -32.20 12.65 -18.97
N PHE A 1077 -31.73 11.43 -18.71
CA PHE A 1077 -31.70 10.36 -19.71
C PHE A 1077 -32.93 9.45 -19.57
N TYR A 1078 -33.58 9.15 -20.69
CA TYR A 1078 -34.76 8.28 -20.72
C TYR A 1078 -34.78 7.40 -21.96
N PHE A 1079 -35.42 6.24 -21.87
CA PHE A 1079 -35.64 5.33 -22.98
C PHE A 1079 -37.09 5.41 -23.46
N LEU A 1080 -37.33 5.27 -24.75
CA LEU A 1080 -38.65 5.14 -25.37
C LEU A 1080 -38.68 3.83 -26.16
N GLY A 1081 -39.56 2.90 -25.82
CA GLY A 1081 -39.74 1.68 -26.60
C GLY A 1081 -41.09 1.03 -26.31
N GLU A 1082 -41.26 -0.23 -26.70
CA GLU A 1082 -42.53 -0.95 -26.57
C GLU A 1082 -42.40 -2.12 -25.59
N TYR A 1083 -43.47 -2.39 -24.85
CA TYR A 1083 -43.63 -3.54 -23.99
C TYR A 1083 -44.77 -4.44 -24.49
N LYS A 1084 -44.62 -5.75 -24.31
CA LYS A 1084 -45.70 -6.74 -24.49
C LYS A 1084 -45.65 -7.72 -23.32
N ASN A 1085 -46.67 -7.75 -22.48
CA ASN A 1085 -46.73 -8.59 -21.27
C ASN A 1085 -45.52 -8.38 -20.33
N SER A 1086 -45.16 -7.12 -20.04
CA SER A 1086 -43.96 -6.75 -19.23
C SER A 1086 -42.62 -7.12 -19.84
N VAL A 1087 -42.61 -7.64 -21.06
CA VAL A 1087 -41.41 -7.96 -21.81
C VAL A 1087 -41.10 -6.79 -22.76
N LYS A 1088 -39.89 -6.21 -22.69
CA LYS A 1088 -39.45 -5.20 -23.66
C LYS A 1088 -39.46 -5.86 -25.05
N VAL A 1089 -40.10 -5.24 -26.03
CA VAL A 1089 -40.18 -5.72 -27.42
C VAL A 1089 -39.88 -4.58 -28.40
N GLY A 1090 -39.37 -4.92 -29.58
CA GLY A 1090 -39.09 -3.94 -30.63
C GLY A 1090 -37.99 -2.94 -30.25
N LEU A 1091 -37.96 -1.81 -30.95
CA LEU A 1091 -36.89 -0.81 -30.84
C LEU A 1091 -37.08 0.13 -29.64
N TRP A 1092 -36.07 0.19 -28.77
CA TRP A 1092 -35.95 1.09 -27.63
C TRP A 1092 -34.88 2.16 -27.90
N ASN A 1093 -35.30 3.41 -27.98
CA ASN A 1093 -34.44 4.57 -28.25
C ASN A 1093 -34.10 5.32 -26.96
N THR A 1094 -32.83 5.68 -26.73
CA THR A 1094 -32.44 6.56 -25.62
C THR A 1094 -32.47 8.03 -26.03
N TYR A 1095 -32.96 8.90 -25.16
CA TYR A 1095 -33.04 10.35 -25.32
C TYR A 1095 -32.43 11.06 -24.12
N CYS A 1096 -32.06 12.33 -24.32
CA CYS A 1096 -31.58 13.22 -23.26
C CYS A 1096 -32.41 14.51 -23.27
N TYR A 1097 -33.01 14.84 -22.14
CA TYR A 1097 -33.74 16.08 -21.93
C TYR A 1097 -32.87 17.06 -21.15
N ASP A 1098 -32.56 18.19 -21.78
CA ASP A 1098 -31.82 19.30 -21.17
C ASP A 1098 -32.81 20.17 -20.38
N LYS A 1099 -32.69 20.15 -19.05
CA LYS A 1099 -33.62 20.85 -18.15
C LYS A 1099 -33.56 22.37 -18.28
N GLU A 1100 -32.39 22.94 -18.57
CA GLU A 1100 -32.26 24.39 -18.68
C GLU A 1100 -32.91 24.92 -19.95
N LYS A 1101 -32.77 24.17 -21.06
CA LYS A 1101 -33.32 24.58 -22.35
C LYS A 1101 -34.77 24.13 -22.59
N LYS A 1102 -35.35 23.32 -21.70
CA LYS A 1102 -36.67 22.68 -21.87
C LYS A 1102 -36.83 22.02 -23.26
N GLN A 1103 -35.77 21.38 -23.75
CA GLN A 1103 -35.75 20.78 -25.09
C GLN A 1103 -35.21 19.36 -25.04
N ASN A 1104 -35.92 18.45 -25.71
CA ASN A 1104 -35.40 17.14 -26.02
C ASN A 1104 -34.24 17.29 -27.00
N ARG A 1105 -33.03 16.90 -26.58
CA ARG A 1105 -31.95 16.67 -27.53
C ARG A 1105 -32.04 15.21 -27.94
N ILE A 1106 -32.29 14.97 -29.22
CA ILE A 1106 -32.10 13.64 -29.80
C ILE A 1106 -30.60 13.36 -29.76
N ILE A 1107 -30.16 12.75 -28.66
CA ILE A 1107 -28.89 12.06 -28.59
C ILE A 1107 -29.33 10.60 -28.63
N THR A 1108 -29.47 10.01 -29.82
CA THR A 1108 -29.80 8.58 -29.96
C THR A 1108 -28.64 7.77 -29.39
N LEU A 1109 -28.57 7.65 -28.06
CA LEU A 1109 -27.47 7.00 -27.34
C LEU A 1109 -27.61 5.48 -27.30
N GLY A 1110 -28.68 4.94 -27.88
CA GLY A 1110 -29.09 3.55 -27.80
C GLY A 1110 -30.24 3.33 -28.77
N VAL A 1111 -30.14 2.36 -29.69
CA VAL A 1111 -31.30 1.67 -30.26
C VAL A 1111 -31.16 0.23 -29.79
N TYR A 1112 -32.17 -0.36 -29.17
CA TYR A 1112 -32.12 -1.76 -28.72
C TYR A 1112 -33.35 -2.47 -29.25
N ASP A 1113 -33.18 -3.48 -30.10
CA ASP A 1113 -34.30 -4.32 -30.53
C ASP A 1113 -34.45 -5.50 -29.54
N TYR A 1114 -35.68 -5.88 -29.21
CA TYR A 1114 -35.97 -6.97 -28.29
C TYR A 1114 -36.97 -7.93 -28.93
N ASN A 1115 -36.73 -9.23 -28.80
CA ASN A 1115 -37.62 -10.25 -29.34
C ASN A 1115 -38.84 -10.46 -28.42
N GLN A 1116 -39.77 -11.32 -28.84
CA GLN A 1116 -40.99 -11.61 -28.09
C GLN A 1116 -40.75 -12.22 -26.69
N SER A 1117 -39.54 -12.68 -26.40
CA SER A 1117 -39.13 -13.24 -25.11
C SER A 1117 -38.35 -12.24 -24.23
N GLY A 1118 -38.15 -10.99 -24.67
CA GLY A 1118 -37.47 -9.94 -23.88
C GLY A 1118 -35.97 -9.96 -23.98
N ILE A 1119 -35.47 -10.80 -24.87
CA ILE A 1119 -34.06 -10.97 -25.14
C ILE A 1119 -33.71 -9.92 -26.20
N LYS A 1120 -32.67 -9.13 -25.93
CA LYS A 1120 -32.13 -8.18 -26.91
C LYS A 1120 -31.71 -8.95 -28.15
N ILE A 1121 -32.20 -8.51 -29.31
CA ILE A 1121 -31.86 -9.01 -30.64
C ILE A 1121 -31.58 -7.82 -31.57
N GLY A 1122 -31.12 -8.06 -32.80
CA GLY A 1122 -31.09 -7.01 -33.83
C GLY A 1122 -30.09 -5.88 -33.57
N LYS A 1123 -30.11 -4.85 -34.42
CA LYS A 1123 -29.07 -3.82 -34.45
C LYS A 1123 -29.15 -2.85 -33.27
N TRP A 1124 -28.02 -2.53 -32.68
CA TRP A 1124 -27.88 -1.49 -31.66
C TRP A 1124 -26.88 -0.42 -32.05
N ILE A 1125 -27.05 0.78 -31.53
CA ILE A 1125 -26.13 1.92 -31.66
C ILE A 1125 -26.02 2.59 -30.29
N GLU A 1126 -24.87 2.54 -29.62
CA GLU A 1126 -24.63 3.18 -28.33
C GLU A 1126 -23.75 4.42 -28.50
N LEU A 1127 -24.26 5.63 -28.24
CA LEU A 1127 -23.41 6.82 -28.21
C LEU A 1127 -22.83 7.01 -26.81
N LYS A 1128 -21.51 7.11 -26.67
CA LYS A 1128 -20.87 7.55 -25.41
C LYS A 1128 -20.45 9.00 -25.54
N LYS A 1129 -21.01 9.85 -24.67
CA LYS A 1129 -20.57 11.23 -24.49
C LYS A 1129 -19.50 11.24 -23.40
N ASP A 1130 -18.27 11.52 -23.79
CA ASP A 1130 -17.20 11.72 -22.80
C ASP A 1130 -17.37 13.10 -22.12
N ILE A 1131 -16.81 13.28 -20.93
CA ILE A 1131 -16.91 14.50 -20.10
C ILE A 1131 -16.51 15.79 -20.86
N PHE A 1132 -15.88 15.66 -22.03
CA PHE A 1132 -15.33 16.73 -22.86
C PHE A 1132 -16.07 16.99 -24.19
N GLY A 1133 -17.28 16.42 -24.41
CA GLY A 1133 -18.16 16.84 -25.51
C GLY A 1133 -17.98 16.12 -26.86
N TYR A 1134 -17.22 15.02 -26.92
CA TYR A 1134 -17.16 14.15 -28.11
C TYR A 1134 -18.19 13.02 -28.02
N SER A 1135 -18.87 12.72 -29.12
CA SER A 1135 -19.78 11.58 -29.26
C SER A 1135 -19.08 10.42 -29.98
N GLN A 1136 -18.84 9.30 -29.30
CA GLN A 1136 -18.42 8.05 -29.94
C GLN A 1136 -19.65 7.18 -30.19
N SER A 1137 -19.77 6.49 -31.33
CA SER A 1137 -20.86 5.55 -31.62
C SER A 1137 -20.34 4.11 -31.66
N LEU A 1138 -20.70 3.28 -30.69
CA LEU A 1138 -20.67 1.83 -30.92
C LEU A 1138 -21.90 1.43 -31.71
N SER A 1139 -21.78 0.50 -32.64
CA SER A 1139 -22.95 -0.14 -33.23
C SER A 1139 -22.75 -1.64 -33.34
N GLY A 1140 -23.80 -2.43 -33.41
CA GLY A 1140 -23.68 -3.87 -33.50
C GLY A 1140 -25.03 -4.53 -33.66
N GLU A 1141 -25.09 -5.82 -33.45
CA GLU A 1141 -26.28 -6.63 -33.30
C GLU A 1141 -26.28 -7.33 -31.94
N TYR A 1142 -27.43 -7.52 -31.33
CA TYR A 1142 -27.57 -8.49 -30.26
C TYR A 1142 -27.97 -9.84 -30.86
N LYS A 1143 -27.32 -10.92 -30.42
CA LYS A 1143 -27.72 -12.31 -30.67
C LYS A 1143 -27.95 -12.98 -29.33
N ASN A 1144 -29.22 -13.20 -28.97
CA ASN A 1144 -29.62 -13.82 -27.71
C ASN A 1144 -29.02 -13.12 -26.47
N ASP A 1145 -29.26 -11.82 -26.29
CA ASP A 1145 -28.72 -10.96 -25.22
C ASP A 1145 -27.19 -10.74 -25.24
N LYS A 1146 -26.46 -11.36 -26.16
CA LYS A 1146 -25.03 -11.13 -26.36
C LYS A 1146 -24.79 -10.04 -27.40
N LYS A 1147 -24.02 -9.00 -27.05
CA LYS A 1147 -23.59 -7.93 -27.96
C LYS A 1147 -22.56 -8.47 -28.97
N VAL A 1148 -22.84 -8.33 -30.27
CA VAL A 1148 -21.95 -8.67 -31.39
C VAL A 1148 -21.84 -7.44 -32.30
N GLY A 1149 -20.76 -6.66 -32.29
CA GLY A 1149 -20.79 -5.35 -32.97
C GLY A 1149 -19.48 -4.77 -33.50
N ILE A 1150 -19.63 -3.70 -34.28
CA ILE A 1150 -18.60 -2.91 -34.95
C ILE A 1150 -18.38 -1.58 -34.22
N TRP A 1151 -17.12 -1.24 -33.95
CA TRP A 1151 -16.73 0.02 -33.32
C TRP A 1151 -16.54 1.11 -34.39
N GLU A 1152 -17.31 2.21 -34.35
CA GLU A 1152 -17.21 3.30 -35.34
C GLU A 1152 -16.96 4.66 -34.65
N VAL A 1153 -15.79 5.26 -34.87
CA VAL A 1153 -15.46 6.59 -34.34
C VAL A 1153 -15.73 7.65 -35.40
N LYS A 1154 -16.89 8.32 -35.34
CA LYS A 1154 -17.18 9.47 -36.19
C LYS A 1154 -16.68 10.76 -35.55
N GLY A 1155 -15.61 11.33 -36.12
CA GLY A 1155 -15.21 12.71 -35.87
C GLY A 1155 -15.99 13.65 -36.79
N PHE A 1156 -16.54 14.75 -36.26
CA PHE A 1156 -17.00 15.86 -37.09
C PHE A 1156 -15.77 16.40 -37.84
N ASN A 1157 -15.67 16.16 -39.17
CA ASN A 1157 -14.75 16.76 -40.16
C ASN A 1157 -13.63 15.89 -40.84
N ASN A 1158 -13.81 14.59 -41.16
CA ASN A 1158 -13.03 13.91 -42.24
C ASN A 1158 -13.59 12.53 -42.66
N PRO A 1159 -13.28 11.99 -43.87
CA PRO A 1159 -14.01 10.88 -44.49
C PRO A 1159 -13.64 9.48 -43.95
N GLU A 1160 -14.56 8.55 -44.20
CA GLU A 1160 -14.80 7.26 -43.54
C GLU A 1160 -13.61 6.26 -43.50
N ILE A 1161 -13.40 5.64 -42.34
CA ILE A 1161 -12.63 4.39 -42.18
C ILE A 1161 -13.56 3.36 -41.53
N ARG A 1162 -13.86 2.26 -42.22
CA ARG A 1162 -14.65 1.13 -41.70
C ARG A 1162 -13.73 -0.03 -41.31
N PHE A 1163 -13.95 -0.62 -40.14
CA PHE A 1163 -13.35 -1.90 -39.74
C PHE A 1163 -14.48 -2.92 -39.52
N GLU A 1164 -14.35 -4.12 -40.07
CA GLU A 1164 -15.30 -5.21 -39.88
C GLU A 1164 -14.67 -6.24 -38.93
N ILE A 1165 -15.26 -6.45 -37.75
CA ILE A 1165 -14.77 -7.40 -36.74
C ILE A 1165 -15.96 -8.21 -36.21
N SER A 1166 -15.87 -9.54 -36.31
CA SER A 1166 -16.84 -10.49 -35.74
C SER A 1166 -16.43 -10.93 -34.33
N PHE A 1167 -17.37 -10.94 -33.38
CA PHE A 1167 -17.23 -11.58 -32.08
C PHE A 1167 -18.21 -12.76 -31.98
N ASP A 1168 -17.75 -13.93 -31.54
CA ASP A 1168 -18.59 -14.93 -30.90
C ASP A 1168 -18.35 -14.82 -29.39
N ILE A 1169 -19.43 -14.67 -28.62
CA ILE A 1169 -19.46 -14.73 -27.14
C ILE A 1169 -20.37 -15.90 -26.77
#